data_AF-A0A354RED8-F1
#
_entry.id   AF-A0A354RED8-F1
#
_cell.length_a   1.000
_cell.length_b   1.000
_cell.length_c   1.000
_cell.angle_alpha   90.00
_cell.angle_beta   90.00
_cell.angle_gamma   90.00
#
_symmetry.space_group_name_H-M   'P 1'
#
loop_
_entity.id
_entity.type
_entity.pdbx_description
1 polymer ?
#
loop_
_entity_poly.entity_id
_entity_poly.type
_entity_poly.pdbx_seq_one_letter_code
_entity_poly.pdbx_strand_id
1 'polypeptide(L)'
;MNLLPLVLFLGVFTRCMQVESAESSYDVLSPIEYQVVQRQEGDPTWVEVKVAATPESLVHRTMEYRLDQNGKPGIWQLLRGEWEKDLFRSRIQVPDGGWHRLHLREEGNPAFPSKAVRFGVGEIFVVAGQSNSGNYGEVKQSTQTGLVSAFDFDNKKWQLAKDPQPGAGGRGGSIMPLLGDALSRAFNLPVGIIAYGQGGTSVREWLPHGSRFPNPPTVENKVRKIKDGEWESLGMIYPGFVQRMKAFGKNGFRAVLWHQGESDANQKDPTRTLSGRLYEKYLTQLISKTRIDLEWDAPWFVAQATYHVPGDESDPNIREAQASIWKNGVSLEGPDTDRLKGELRAQDGQGVHFSGPGLKAHADAWFDKVSPWLEQKANVTEYKFSFGAIADCQFCSGPNRRSRHYSASAGKLRECVAELNKRDLEFVVHLGDFIDRDYSSFDTVLPIYQSLRMPSYHALGNHDFDVADKWKLEVPKRMGMKSKYYDFSVKDWRFVVLDGNDVSFHAYPPNSPQYHEAERYYEENKISSPKWNGAVGEKQLSWLRHVLRKAEEKREKVILFCHFPVYPADPHNLWNAKEVIALLEEFSCVKAYLNGHNHKGGYGKKNGIHFLTLKGMVETENNAYSIIGVYRDELKVSGYGRESDRSLLLGE
;
A
#
# COMPACT_ATOMS: atom_id res chain seq x y z
N MET A 1 -99.51 -17.68 -12.75
CA MET A 1 -99.36 -18.36 -11.45
C MET A 1 -97.95 -18.92 -11.36
N ASN A 2 -97.24 -18.53 -10.30
CA ASN A 2 -95.94 -18.99 -9.77
C ASN A 2 -94.68 -18.86 -10.67
N LEU A 3 -93.97 -17.74 -10.51
CA LEU A 3 -92.57 -17.55 -10.89
C LEU A 3 -91.66 -17.79 -9.66
N LEU A 4 -90.72 -18.73 -9.76
CA LEU A 4 -89.60 -18.91 -8.82
C LEU A 4 -88.50 -17.86 -9.09
N PRO A 5 -87.84 -17.25 -8.08
CA PRO A 5 -86.71 -16.37 -8.30
C PRO A 5 -85.37 -17.12 -8.29
N LEU A 6 -84.56 -16.80 -9.30
CA LEU A 6 -83.16 -17.14 -9.51
C LEU A 6 -82.27 -16.38 -8.52
N VAL A 7 -81.45 -17.11 -7.74
CA VAL A 7 -80.47 -16.52 -6.80
C VAL A 7 -79.21 -16.10 -7.57
N LEU A 8 -78.89 -14.81 -7.51
CA LEU A 8 -77.66 -14.20 -8.03
C LEU A 8 -76.46 -14.57 -7.15
N PHE A 9 -75.43 -15.18 -7.73
CA PHE A 9 -74.08 -15.25 -7.14
C PHE A 9 -73.32 -13.96 -7.51
N LEU A 10 -73.00 -13.13 -6.52
CA LEU A 10 -72.06 -12.01 -6.67
C LEU A 10 -70.63 -12.53 -6.46
N GLY A 11 -69.84 -12.54 -7.52
CA GLY A 11 -68.40 -12.84 -7.48
C GLY A 11 -67.61 -11.68 -6.84
N VAL A 12 -66.82 -12.01 -5.82
CA VAL A 12 -65.84 -11.10 -5.22
C VAL A 12 -64.60 -11.08 -6.12
N PHE A 13 -64.37 -9.96 -6.80
CA PHE A 13 -63.09 -9.68 -7.47
C PHE A 13 -62.03 -9.35 -6.42
N THR A 14 -61.11 -10.28 -6.18
CA THR A 14 -59.88 -10.03 -5.44
C THR A 14 -58.96 -9.17 -6.31
N ARG A 15 -58.82 -7.89 -5.96
CA ARG A 15 -57.86 -6.96 -6.57
C ARG A 15 -56.45 -7.49 -6.26
N CYS A 16 -55.78 -8.00 -7.29
CA CYS A 16 -54.36 -8.32 -7.23
C CYS A 16 -53.60 -6.99 -7.06
N MET A 17 -53.03 -6.74 -5.87
CA MET A 17 -52.11 -5.61 -5.70
C MET A 17 -50.84 -5.91 -6.49
N GLN A 18 -50.70 -5.27 -7.64
CA GLN A 18 -49.38 -5.04 -8.21
C GLN A 18 -48.59 -4.24 -7.18
N VAL A 19 -47.51 -4.84 -6.68
CA VAL A 19 -46.47 -4.11 -5.97
C VAL A 19 -45.81 -3.21 -7.02
N GLU A 20 -46.25 -1.96 -7.12
CA GLU A 20 -45.45 -0.91 -7.74
C GLU A 20 -44.11 -0.88 -7.02
N SER A 21 -43.02 -1.15 -7.73
CA SER A 21 -41.69 -0.92 -7.20
C SER A 21 -41.56 0.58 -6.93
N ALA A 22 -41.49 0.98 -5.67
CA ALA A 22 -41.16 2.36 -5.31
C ALA A 22 -39.91 2.78 -6.08
N GLU A 23 -40.00 3.83 -6.89
CA GLU A 23 -38.85 4.39 -7.61
C GLU A 23 -37.79 4.79 -6.57
N SER A 24 -36.54 4.34 -6.77
CA SER A 24 -35.44 4.73 -5.89
C SER A 24 -35.16 6.22 -6.08
N SER A 25 -35.07 6.94 -4.97
CA SER A 25 -34.83 8.39 -4.98
C SER A 25 -33.34 8.73 -5.04
N TYR A 26 -32.50 7.74 -4.74
CA TYR A 26 -31.04 7.82 -4.80
C TYR A 26 -30.50 6.61 -5.57
N ASP A 27 -29.67 6.87 -6.58
CA ASP A 27 -29.00 5.87 -7.40
C ASP A 27 -27.55 5.72 -6.95
N VAL A 28 -27.23 4.57 -6.36
CA VAL A 28 -25.86 4.25 -5.94
C VAL A 28 -25.04 3.86 -7.17
N LEU A 29 -24.12 4.74 -7.56
CA LEU A 29 -23.20 4.55 -8.69
C LEU A 29 -21.91 3.84 -8.28
N SER A 30 -21.55 3.89 -6.99
CA SER A 30 -20.46 3.12 -6.38
C SER A 30 -20.76 2.93 -4.89
N PRO A 31 -20.52 1.74 -4.31
CA PRO A 31 -20.21 0.50 -5.01
C PRO A 31 -21.38 0.03 -5.89
N ILE A 32 -21.14 -0.89 -6.84
CA ILE A 32 -22.18 -1.50 -7.69
C ILE A 32 -22.44 -2.97 -7.32
N GLU A 33 -23.54 -3.55 -7.82
CA GLU A 33 -23.97 -4.91 -7.46
C GLU A 33 -22.89 -5.96 -7.79
N TYR A 34 -22.60 -6.82 -6.80
CA TYR A 34 -21.54 -7.84 -6.80
C TYR A 34 -20.10 -7.32 -6.91
N GLN A 35 -19.87 -6.02 -6.75
CA GLN A 35 -18.52 -5.46 -6.73
C GLN A 35 -17.71 -6.03 -5.57
N VAL A 36 -16.50 -6.49 -5.89
CA VAL A 36 -15.46 -6.71 -4.89
C VAL A 36 -14.58 -5.47 -4.88
N VAL A 37 -14.30 -4.96 -3.69
CA VAL A 37 -13.32 -3.90 -3.43
C VAL A 37 -12.08 -4.54 -2.83
N GLN A 38 -10.91 -4.20 -3.37
CA GLN A 38 -9.63 -4.69 -2.87
C GLN A 38 -9.40 -4.19 -1.44
N ARG A 39 -9.31 -5.11 -0.48
CA ARG A 39 -9.02 -4.78 0.92
C ARG A 39 -7.65 -4.12 1.05
N GLN A 40 -7.58 -3.12 1.92
CA GLN A 40 -6.35 -2.40 2.25
C GLN A 40 -5.57 -3.09 3.37
N GLU A 41 -4.38 -2.61 3.67
CA GLU A 41 -3.63 -3.08 4.84
C GLU A 41 -4.26 -2.50 6.12
N GLY A 42 -4.94 -3.37 6.87
CA GLY A 42 -5.73 -3.03 8.04
C GLY A 42 -7.25 -3.10 7.78
N ASP A 43 -7.99 -3.61 8.75
CA ASP A 43 -9.46 -3.65 8.78
C ASP A 43 -9.95 -2.53 9.71
N PRO A 44 -10.88 -1.63 9.29
CA PRO A 44 -11.70 -1.68 8.08
C PRO A 44 -11.16 -0.93 6.85
N THR A 45 -11.60 -1.38 5.67
CA THR A 45 -11.25 -0.80 4.36
C THR A 45 -12.14 0.40 4.02
N TRP A 46 -11.55 1.48 3.49
CA TRP A 46 -12.31 2.60 2.93
C TRP A 46 -12.92 2.25 1.57
N VAL A 47 -14.23 2.43 1.44
CA VAL A 47 -15.00 2.21 0.21
C VAL A 47 -15.60 3.52 -0.27
N GLU A 48 -15.38 3.85 -1.54
CA GLU A 48 -15.95 5.04 -2.19
C GLU A 48 -17.45 4.85 -2.43
N VAL A 49 -18.23 5.83 -1.99
CA VAL A 49 -19.68 5.91 -2.21
C VAL A 49 -19.97 7.05 -3.17
N LYS A 50 -20.59 6.74 -4.31
CA LYS A 50 -21.07 7.71 -5.28
C LYS A 50 -22.57 7.57 -5.46
N VAL A 51 -23.28 8.68 -5.39
CA VAL A 51 -24.75 8.68 -5.42
C VAL A 51 -25.24 9.78 -6.35
N ALA A 52 -26.14 9.46 -7.26
CA ALA A 52 -26.94 10.44 -7.98
C ALA A 52 -28.33 10.53 -7.34
N ALA A 53 -28.95 11.71 -7.35
CA ALA A 53 -30.27 11.91 -6.78
C ALA A 53 -31.31 12.24 -7.85
N THR A 54 -32.49 11.64 -7.72
CA THR A 54 -33.65 11.86 -8.59
C THR A 54 -34.93 11.88 -7.75
N PRO A 55 -35.74 12.96 -7.79
CA PRO A 55 -35.60 14.18 -8.58
C PRO A 55 -34.53 15.16 -8.05
N GLU A 56 -34.22 16.20 -8.83
CA GLU A 56 -33.21 17.24 -8.51
C GLU A 56 -33.43 17.92 -7.14
N SER A 57 -34.67 17.93 -6.63
CA SER A 57 -35.01 18.49 -5.31
C SER A 57 -34.40 17.73 -4.11
N LEU A 58 -33.76 16.59 -4.36
CA LEU A 58 -33.02 15.80 -3.36
C LEU A 58 -31.51 16.07 -3.37
N VAL A 59 -31.01 16.80 -4.36
CA VAL A 59 -29.63 17.28 -4.41
C VAL A 59 -29.38 18.23 -3.22
N HIS A 60 -28.16 18.22 -2.67
CA HIS A 60 -27.74 18.97 -1.49
C HIS A 60 -28.39 18.56 -0.16
N ARG A 61 -29.28 17.56 -0.15
CA ARG A 61 -29.81 17.01 1.10
C ARG A 61 -28.78 16.13 1.81
N THR A 62 -28.90 16.07 3.14
CA THR A 62 -28.10 15.18 3.97
C THR A 62 -28.61 13.74 3.83
N MET A 63 -27.68 12.79 3.75
CA MET A 63 -28.00 11.37 3.63
C MET A 63 -27.46 10.59 4.82
N GLU A 64 -28.10 9.47 5.11
CA GLU A 64 -27.61 8.45 6.02
C GLU A 64 -27.48 7.10 5.31
N TYR A 65 -26.60 6.25 5.82
CA TYR A 65 -26.33 4.93 5.28
C TYR A 65 -26.45 3.85 6.35
N ARG A 66 -26.77 2.64 5.91
CA ARG A 66 -26.73 1.42 6.73
C ARG A 66 -26.07 0.31 5.92
N LEU A 67 -25.20 -0.46 6.58
CA LEU A 67 -24.58 -1.66 6.02
C LEU A 67 -25.19 -2.88 6.71
N ASP A 68 -25.82 -3.75 5.93
CA ASP A 68 -26.25 -5.06 6.39
C ASP A 68 -25.17 -6.08 6.06
N GLN A 69 -24.81 -6.94 7.02
CA GLN A 69 -23.80 -7.99 6.82
C GLN A 69 -24.38 -9.34 7.24
N ASN A 70 -24.21 -10.36 6.40
CA ASN A 70 -24.69 -11.73 6.68
C ASN A 70 -26.19 -11.79 7.09
N GLY A 71 -27.02 -10.96 6.47
CA GLY A 71 -28.46 -10.88 6.73
C GLY A 71 -28.84 -10.14 8.03
N LYS A 72 -27.87 -9.61 8.78
CA LYS A 72 -28.12 -8.79 9.97
C LYS A 72 -28.07 -7.31 9.59
N PRO A 73 -29.13 -6.52 9.85
CA PRO A 73 -29.11 -5.10 9.57
C PRO A 73 -28.16 -4.36 10.51
N GLY A 74 -27.39 -3.43 9.95
CA GLY A 74 -26.55 -2.52 10.73
C GLY A 74 -27.35 -1.38 11.36
N ILE A 75 -26.64 -0.36 11.83
CA ILE A 75 -27.22 0.88 12.36
C ILE A 75 -27.09 1.97 11.30
N TRP A 76 -28.12 2.82 11.19
CA TRP A 76 -28.08 4.01 10.34
C TRP A 76 -27.05 5.01 10.88
N GLN A 77 -26.22 5.53 9.99
CA GLN A 77 -25.15 6.46 10.28
C GLN A 77 -25.15 7.60 9.26
N LEU A 78 -24.80 8.80 9.71
CA LEU A 78 -24.65 9.95 8.82
C LEU A 78 -23.62 9.65 7.72
N LEU A 79 -24.02 9.83 6.46
CA LEU A 79 -23.13 9.71 5.31
C LEU A 79 -22.46 11.06 5.05
N ARG A 80 -21.20 11.20 5.51
CA ARG A 80 -20.42 12.43 5.35
C ARG A 80 -19.80 12.51 3.96
N GLY A 81 -20.08 13.57 3.22
CA GLY A 81 -19.57 13.74 1.87
C GLY A 81 -19.95 15.09 1.29
N GLU A 82 -19.67 15.26 0.00
CA GLU A 82 -19.85 16.53 -0.72
C GLU A 82 -20.65 16.31 -1.99
N TRP A 83 -21.47 17.30 -2.33
CA TRP A 83 -22.21 17.36 -3.59
C TRP A 83 -21.40 18.15 -4.64
N GLU A 84 -21.14 17.51 -5.77
CA GLU A 84 -20.63 18.14 -6.99
C GLU A 84 -21.76 18.12 -8.03
N LYS A 85 -22.51 19.23 -8.13
CA LYS A 85 -23.77 19.28 -8.90
C LYS A 85 -24.75 18.22 -8.39
N ASP A 86 -25.16 17.29 -9.24
CA ASP A 86 -26.09 16.19 -8.99
C ASP A 86 -25.42 14.90 -8.49
N LEU A 87 -24.08 14.91 -8.32
CA LEU A 87 -23.31 13.76 -7.85
C LEU A 87 -22.80 13.98 -6.43
N PHE A 88 -23.22 13.13 -5.51
CA PHE A 88 -22.66 13.07 -4.16
C PHE A 88 -21.48 12.10 -4.07
N ARG A 89 -20.41 12.52 -3.41
CA ARG A 89 -19.20 11.73 -3.17
C ARG A 89 -18.92 11.60 -1.68
N SER A 90 -18.67 10.36 -1.25
CA SER A 90 -18.34 10.03 0.14
C SER A 90 -17.42 8.82 0.20
N ARG A 91 -16.98 8.48 1.41
CA ARG A 91 -16.29 7.24 1.74
C ARG A 91 -16.82 6.70 3.06
N ILE A 92 -16.95 5.38 3.14
CA ILE A 92 -17.37 4.67 4.36
C ILE A 92 -16.34 3.60 4.70
N GLN A 93 -16.22 3.28 5.99
CA GLN A 93 -15.41 2.15 6.45
C GLN A 93 -16.26 0.88 6.43
N VAL A 94 -15.75 -0.15 5.76
CA VAL A 94 -16.45 -1.42 5.59
C VAL A 94 -15.54 -2.53 6.09
N PRO A 95 -16.04 -3.39 7.00
CA PRO A 95 -15.27 -4.54 7.47
C PRO A 95 -14.93 -5.49 6.32
N ASP A 96 -13.77 -6.12 6.41
CA ASP A 96 -13.38 -7.17 5.49
C ASP A 96 -14.34 -8.38 5.60
N GLY A 97 -14.55 -9.07 4.47
CA GLY A 97 -15.24 -10.36 4.46
C GLY A 97 -16.76 -10.33 4.30
N GLY A 98 -17.28 -11.41 3.69
CA GLY A 98 -18.68 -11.58 3.36
C GLY A 98 -19.25 -10.58 2.34
N TRP A 99 -20.54 -10.73 2.03
CA TRP A 99 -21.29 -9.73 1.28
C TRP A 99 -21.91 -8.72 2.26
N HIS A 100 -21.70 -7.45 1.96
CA HIS A 100 -22.39 -6.32 2.56
C HIS A 100 -23.54 -5.88 1.65
N ARG A 101 -24.57 -5.29 2.25
CA ARG A 101 -25.64 -4.61 1.51
C ARG A 101 -25.75 -3.17 1.99
N LEU A 102 -25.43 -2.23 1.10
CA LEU A 102 -25.54 -0.79 1.36
C LEU A 102 -26.97 -0.32 1.10
N HIS A 103 -27.54 0.33 2.10
CA HIS A 103 -28.79 1.08 2.01
C HIS A 103 -28.50 2.56 2.26
N LEU A 104 -29.08 3.45 1.45
CA LEU A 104 -29.05 4.89 1.65
C LEU A 104 -30.46 5.46 1.74
N ARG A 105 -30.59 6.60 2.41
CA ARG A 105 -31.80 7.42 2.40
C ARG A 105 -31.49 8.87 2.81
N GLU A 106 -32.46 9.76 2.63
CA GLU A 106 -32.42 11.09 3.25
C GLU A 106 -32.37 10.95 4.78
N GLU A 107 -31.55 11.78 5.43
CA GLU A 107 -31.38 11.79 6.88
C GLU A 107 -32.74 11.94 7.61
N GLY A 108 -33.09 10.94 8.43
CA GLY A 108 -34.32 10.96 9.21
C GLY A 108 -35.60 10.74 8.41
N ASN A 109 -35.51 10.53 7.09
CA ASN A 109 -36.68 10.39 6.23
C ASN A 109 -36.63 9.10 5.39
N PRO A 110 -37.36 8.04 5.78
CA PRO A 110 -37.39 6.77 5.06
C PRO A 110 -38.16 6.81 3.73
N ALA A 111 -38.85 7.92 3.41
CA ALA A 111 -39.63 8.04 2.19
C ALA A 111 -38.78 8.14 0.91
N PHE A 112 -37.49 8.46 1.03
CA PHE A 112 -36.56 8.63 -0.10
C PHE A 112 -35.39 7.63 -0.03
N PRO A 113 -35.62 6.33 -0.25
CA PRO A 113 -34.56 5.32 -0.18
C PRO A 113 -33.77 5.21 -1.49
N SER A 114 -32.55 4.69 -1.38
CA SER A 114 -31.84 4.12 -2.54
C SER A 114 -32.29 2.69 -2.83
N LYS A 115 -32.00 2.22 -4.05
CA LYS A 115 -31.89 0.77 -4.26
C LYS A 115 -30.72 0.24 -3.44
N ALA A 116 -30.95 -0.87 -2.74
CA ALA A 116 -29.90 -1.52 -1.98
C ALA A 116 -28.88 -2.19 -2.90
N VAL A 117 -27.60 -2.02 -2.61
CA VAL A 117 -26.51 -2.60 -3.42
C VAL A 117 -25.70 -3.60 -2.62
N ARG A 118 -25.50 -4.79 -3.18
CA ARG A 118 -24.63 -5.82 -2.61
C ARG A 118 -23.20 -5.68 -3.11
N PHE A 119 -22.23 -5.63 -2.21
CA PHE A 119 -20.81 -5.56 -2.54
C PHE A 119 -19.96 -6.17 -1.42
N GLY A 120 -18.69 -6.46 -1.67
CA GLY A 120 -17.80 -7.15 -0.74
C GLY A 120 -16.44 -6.48 -0.67
N VAL A 121 -15.77 -6.62 0.48
CA VAL A 121 -14.37 -6.20 0.67
C VAL A 121 -13.53 -7.47 0.79
N GLY A 122 -12.58 -7.65 -0.11
CA GLY A 122 -11.82 -8.90 -0.22
C GLY A 122 -10.61 -8.78 -1.13
N GLU A 123 -10.27 -9.86 -1.84
CA GLU A 123 -9.08 -9.91 -2.70
C GLU A 123 -9.45 -9.89 -4.18
N ILE A 124 -8.76 -9.11 -4.98
CA ILE A 124 -8.97 -9.05 -6.44
C ILE A 124 -7.72 -9.56 -7.15
N PHE A 125 -7.87 -10.51 -8.06
CA PHE A 125 -6.77 -11.06 -8.85
C PHE A 125 -6.98 -10.83 -10.34
N VAL A 126 -5.89 -10.50 -11.02
CA VAL A 126 -5.84 -10.43 -12.48
C VAL A 126 -5.31 -11.77 -12.98
N VAL A 127 -6.08 -12.50 -13.78
CA VAL A 127 -5.65 -13.79 -14.35
C VAL A 127 -5.36 -13.59 -15.83
N ALA A 128 -4.09 -13.72 -16.22
CA ALA A 128 -3.60 -13.34 -17.55
C ALA A 128 -2.55 -14.34 -18.08
N GLY A 129 -2.28 -14.24 -19.39
CA GLY A 129 -1.42 -15.15 -20.12
C GLY A 129 -2.16 -15.79 -21.28
N GLN A 130 -1.88 -17.05 -21.62
CA GLN A 130 -2.45 -17.68 -22.82
C GLN A 130 -3.72 -18.51 -22.53
N SER A 131 -4.02 -19.51 -23.36
CA SER A 131 -5.29 -20.25 -23.33
C SER A 131 -5.64 -20.87 -21.97
N ASN A 132 -4.67 -21.44 -21.26
CA ASN A 132 -4.87 -22.04 -19.93
C ASN A 132 -5.12 -21.02 -18.80
N SER A 133 -4.90 -19.73 -19.06
CA SER A 133 -5.35 -18.61 -18.21
C SER A 133 -6.73 -18.06 -18.61
N GLY A 134 -7.32 -18.56 -19.71
CA GLY A 134 -8.61 -18.11 -20.25
C GLY A 134 -9.70 -19.19 -20.16
N ASN A 135 -10.62 -19.18 -21.12
CA ASN A 135 -11.80 -20.06 -21.18
C ASN A 135 -11.59 -21.24 -22.13
N TYR A 136 -10.50 -22.00 -22.00
CA TYR A 136 -10.17 -23.11 -22.91
C TYR A 136 -10.22 -24.49 -22.26
N GLY A 137 -10.50 -24.57 -20.96
CA GLY A 137 -10.69 -25.84 -20.28
C GLY A 137 -11.94 -26.57 -20.75
N GLU A 138 -11.96 -27.88 -20.59
CA GLU A 138 -12.99 -28.76 -21.15
C GLU A 138 -14.37 -28.55 -20.50
N VAL A 139 -14.41 -28.32 -19.18
CA VAL A 139 -15.65 -28.24 -18.40
C VAL A 139 -15.81 -26.86 -17.80
N LYS A 140 -16.93 -26.20 -18.11
CA LYS A 140 -17.33 -24.90 -17.52
C LYS A 140 -17.53 -25.01 -16.01
N GLN A 141 -16.97 -24.06 -15.28
CA GLN A 141 -17.05 -23.95 -13.83
C GLN A 141 -18.00 -22.82 -13.42
N SER A 142 -18.43 -22.86 -12.16
CA SER A 142 -19.21 -21.79 -11.51
C SER A 142 -18.85 -21.75 -10.04
N THR A 143 -18.80 -20.56 -9.45
CA THR A 143 -18.57 -20.40 -8.02
C THR A 143 -19.62 -21.17 -7.21
N GLN A 144 -19.16 -21.90 -6.20
CA GLN A 144 -19.97 -22.68 -5.26
C GLN A 144 -20.14 -21.94 -3.92
N THR A 145 -19.22 -21.03 -3.59
CA THR A 145 -19.34 -20.21 -2.38
C THR A 145 -20.31 -19.06 -2.54
N GLY A 146 -20.53 -18.62 -3.79
CA GLY A 146 -21.26 -17.38 -4.08
C GLY A 146 -20.51 -16.12 -3.68
N LEU A 147 -19.23 -16.22 -3.28
CA LEU A 147 -18.36 -15.11 -2.87
C LEU A 147 -17.36 -14.70 -3.95
N VAL A 148 -17.40 -15.34 -5.11
CA VAL A 148 -16.49 -15.04 -6.22
C VAL A 148 -17.24 -14.28 -7.31
N SER A 149 -16.74 -13.09 -7.66
CA SER A 149 -17.26 -12.26 -8.74
C SER A 149 -16.20 -12.00 -9.79
N ALA A 150 -16.61 -11.90 -11.05
CA ALA A 150 -15.78 -11.48 -12.17
C ALA A 150 -16.30 -10.17 -12.74
N PHE A 151 -15.39 -9.30 -13.18
CA PHE A 151 -15.75 -8.03 -13.81
C PHE A 151 -15.87 -8.18 -15.32
N ASP A 152 -17.03 -7.79 -15.84
CA ASP A 152 -17.34 -7.72 -17.27
C ASP A 152 -17.11 -6.30 -17.78
N PHE A 153 -15.99 -6.11 -18.50
CA PHE A 153 -15.60 -4.82 -19.05
C PHE A 153 -16.52 -4.34 -20.19
N ASP A 154 -17.12 -5.26 -20.95
CA ASP A 154 -17.96 -4.92 -22.09
C ASP A 154 -19.29 -4.33 -21.61
N ASN A 155 -19.83 -4.93 -20.53
CA ASN A 155 -21.09 -4.49 -19.90
C ASN A 155 -20.88 -3.58 -18.67
N LYS A 156 -19.63 -3.30 -18.30
CA LYS A 156 -19.23 -2.49 -17.13
C LYS A 156 -19.91 -2.91 -15.83
N LYS A 157 -19.97 -4.21 -15.56
CA LYS A 157 -20.67 -4.76 -14.38
C LYS A 157 -19.87 -5.88 -13.72
N TRP A 158 -20.12 -6.09 -12.44
CA TRP A 158 -19.71 -7.31 -11.75
C TRP A 158 -20.80 -8.37 -11.87
N GLN A 159 -20.38 -9.63 -11.93
CA GLN A 159 -21.27 -10.79 -11.90
C GLN A 159 -20.60 -11.93 -11.15
N LEU A 160 -21.38 -12.85 -10.58
CA LEU A 160 -20.82 -14.06 -10.00
C LEU A 160 -19.97 -14.80 -11.06
N ALA A 161 -18.82 -15.31 -10.63
CA ALA A 161 -17.87 -15.97 -11.52
C ALA A 161 -18.46 -17.29 -12.03
N LYS A 162 -18.93 -17.26 -13.28
CA LYS A 162 -19.51 -18.39 -14.02
C LYS A 162 -18.94 -18.41 -15.43
N ASP A 163 -18.38 -19.54 -15.82
CA ASP A 163 -17.73 -19.67 -17.11
C ASP A 163 -18.74 -19.59 -18.28
N PRO A 164 -18.32 -19.01 -19.42
CA PRO A 164 -17.00 -18.42 -19.66
C PRO A 164 -16.83 -17.08 -18.94
N GLN A 165 -15.64 -16.86 -18.37
CA GLN A 165 -15.31 -15.61 -17.68
C GLN A 165 -15.28 -14.44 -18.68
N PRO A 166 -15.89 -13.30 -18.34
CA PRO A 166 -15.97 -12.17 -19.24
C PRO A 166 -14.57 -11.59 -19.52
N GLY A 167 -14.32 -11.26 -20.78
CA GLY A 167 -13.11 -10.58 -21.20
C GLY A 167 -11.87 -11.46 -21.40
N ALA A 168 -11.92 -12.79 -21.18
CA ALA A 168 -10.87 -13.72 -21.60
C ALA A 168 -11.27 -14.50 -22.86
N GLY A 169 -10.28 -14.88 -23.68
CA GLY A 169 -10.49 -15.70 -24.88
C GLY A 169 -11.00 -17.11 -24.57
N GLY A 170 -11.63 -17.75 -25.55
CA GLY A 170 -12.22 -19.08 -25.42
C GLY A 170 -13.71 -19.06 -25.03
N ARG A 171 -14.33 -20.24 -24.92
CA ARG A 171 -15.76 -20.41 -24.57
C ARG A 171 -16.04 -21.59 -23.62
N GLY A 172 -15.00 -22.31 -23.23
CA GLY A 172 -15.02 -23.44 -22.29
C GLY A 172 -14.87 -22.98 -20.84
N GLY A 173 -14.24 -23.83 -20.02
CA GLY A 173 -14.01 -23.59 -18.61
C GLY A 173 -12.70 -22.87 -18.28
N SER A 174 -12.59 -22.40 -17.04
CA SER A 174 -11.43 -21.73 -16.47
C SER A 174 -11.18 -22.16 -15.02
N ILE A 175 -10.00 -21.85 -14.50
CA ILE A 175 -9.67 -22.07 -13.08
C ILE A 175 -10.31 -21.04 -12.14
N MET A 176 -10.79 -19.92 -12.67
CA MET A 176 -11.03 -18.71 -11.87
C MET A 176 -12.14 -18.89 -10.82
N PRO A 177 -13.29 -19.53 -11.14
CA PRO A 177 -14.28 -19.86 -10.12
C PRO A 177 -13.76 -20.79 -9.02
N LEU A 178 -12.98 -21.81 -9.41
CA LEU A 178 -12.45 -22.83 -8.50
C LEU A 178 -11.39 -22.27 -7.55
N LEU A 179 -10.44 -21.49 -8.09
CA LEU A 179 -9.41 -20.81 -7.32
C LEU A 179 -10.05 -19.77 -6.38
N GLY A 180 -10.98 -18.98 -6.89
CA GLY A 180 -11.70 -17.99 -6.09
C GLY A 180 -12.45 -18.64 -4.93
N ASP A 181 -13.11 -19.78 -5.14
CA ASP A 181 -13.82 -20.50 -4.08
C ASP A 181 -12.85 -21.09 -3.04
N ALA A 182 -11.69 -21.60 -3.47
CA ALA A 182 -10.66 -22.11 -2.57
C ALA A 182 -10.12 -21.00 -1.65
N LEU A 183 -9.75 -19.85 -2.23
CA LEU A 183 -9.33 -18.66 -1.49
C LEU A 183 -10.44 -18.13 -0.58
N SER A 184 -11.68 -18.04 -1.08
CA SER A 184 -12.81 -17.56 -0.30
C SER A 184 -13.07 -18.43 0.93
N ARG A 185 -12.95 -19.76 0.80
CA ARG A 185 -13.10 -20.70 1.92
C ARG A 185 -11.96 -20.58 2.94
N ALA A 186 -10.72 -20.41 2.48
CA ALA A 186 -9.56 -20.33 3.35
C ALA A 186 -9.55 -19.03 4.19
N PHE A 187 -9.91 -17.90 3.56
CA PHE A 187 -9.79 -16.58 4.19
C PHE A 187 -11.12 -15.97 4.63
N ASN A 188 -12.25 -16.59 4.31
CA ASN A 188 -13.60 -16.05 4.53
C ASN A 188 -13.81 -14.66 3.87
N LEU A 189 -13.22 -14.47 2.68
CA LEU A 189 -13.25 -13.20 1.93
C LEU A 189 -13.93 -13.39 0.57
N PRO A 190 -14.64 -12.36 0.06
CA PRO A 190 -14.99 -12.27 -1.35
C PRO A 190 -13.74 -12.25 -2.24
N VAL A 191 -13.83 -12.86 -3.42
CA VAL A 191 -12.75 -12.83 -4.42
C VAL A 191 -13.24 -12.21 -5.72
N GLY A 192 -12.57 -11.15 -6.16
CA GLY A 192 -12.77 -10.51 -7.45
C GLY A 192 -11.81 -11.07 -8.51
N ILE A 193 -12.32 -11.28 -9.72
CA ILE A 193 -11.55 -11.79 -10.86
C ILE A 193 -11.58 -10.78 -12.00
N ILE A 194 -10.39 -10.46 -12.50
CA ILE A 194 -10.15 -9.68 -13.71
C ILE A 194 -9.49 -10.62 -14.72
N ALA A 195 -10.29 -11.20 -15.62
CA ALA A 195 -9.79 -12.17 -16.59
C ALA A 195 -9.18 -11.48 -17.81
N TYR A 196 -8.02 -11.93 -18.32
CA TYR A 196 -7.44 -11.42 -19.57
C TYR A 196 -6.60 -12.44 -20.36
N GLY A 197 -6.98 -13.73 -20.38
CA GLY A 197 -6.28 -14.75 -21.16
C GLY A 197 -6.42 -14.56 -22.69
N GLN A 198 -5.30 -14.63 -23.42
CA GLN A 198 -5.21 -14.52 -24.89
C GLN A 198 -4.66 -15.80 -25.50
N GLY A 199 -5.53 -16.66 -26.05
CA GLY A 199 -5.15 -17.99 -26.53
C GLY A 199 -4.08 -18.00 -27.63
N GLY A 200 -3.16 -18.97 -27.54
CA GLY A 200 -2.10 -19.21 -28.54
C GLY A 200 -1.04 -18.12 -28.64
N THR A 201 -0.99 -17.19 -27.68
CA THR A 201 -0.07 -16.05 -27.72
C THR A 201 1.27 -16.38 -27.08
N SER A 202 2.34 -15.96 -27.76
CA SER A 202 3.70 -15.94 -27.20
C SER A 202 3.92 -14.65 -26.39
N VAL A 203 4.88 -14.63 -25.47
CA VAL A 203 5.23 -13.43 -24.66
C VAL A 203 5.55 -12.22 -25.54
N ARG A 204 6.02 -12.44 -26.78
CA ARG A 204 6.34 -11.39 -27.76
C ARG A 204 5.13 -10.55 -28.18
N GLU A 205 3.94 -11.16 -28.24
CA GLU A 205 2.69 -10.46 -28.61
C GLU A 205 2.14 -9.57 -27.48
N TRP A 206 2.59 -9.84 -26.26
CA TRP A 206 2.24 -9.07 -25.07
C TRP A 206 3.09 -7.82 -24.89
N LEU A 207 4.20 -7.69 -25.63
CA LEU A 207 5.07 -6.54 -25.53
C LEU A 207 4.40 -5.26 -26.04
N PRO A 208 4.78 -4.07 -25.51
CA PRO A 208 4.32 -2.79 -26.03
C PRO A 208 4.58 -2.62 -27.53
N HIS A 209 3.75 -1.80 -28.19
CA HIS A 209 3.90 -1.47 -29.61
C HIS A 209 5.35 -1.05 -29.96
N GLY A 210 5.89 -1.60 -31.03
CA GLY A 210 7.25 -1.33 -31.52
C GLY A 210 8.36 -2.08 -30.79
N SER A 211 8.04 -2.92 -29.79
CA SER A 211 9.03 -3.79 -29.16
C SER A 211 9.55 -4.82 -30.17
N ARG A 212 10.87 -4.91 -30.30
CA ARG A 212 11.54 -5.73 -31.31
C ARG A 212 12.05 -7.06 -30.76
N PHE A 213 11.95 -8.09 -31.58
CA PHE A 213 12.43 -9.44 -31.24
C PHE A 213 12.88 -10.21 -32.48
N PRO A 214 13.80 -11.17 -32.32
CA PRO A 214 14.14 -12.09 -33.38
C PRO A 214 13.05 -13.16 -33.51
N ASN A 215 12.81 -13.58 -34.75
CA ASN A 215 11.91 -14.68 -35.14
C ASN A 215 10.39 -14.46 -34.89
N PRO A 216 9.53 -15.09 -35.71
CA PRO A 216 8.08 -14.99 -35.53
C PRO A 216 7.60 -15.75 -34.28
N PRO A 217 6.51 -15.31 -33.62
CA PRO A 217 5.77 -16.09 -32.63
C PRO A 217 4.96 -17.24 -33.25
N THR A 218 4.29 -18.05 -32.42
CA THR A 218 3.35 -19.09 -32.88
C THR A 218 2.26 -18.52 -33.79
N VAL A 219 1.70 -17.37 -33.42
CA VAL A 219 0.67 -16.69 -34.23
C VAL A 219 1.12 -15.27 -34.60
N GLU A 220 1.11 -14.97 -35.90
CA GLU A 220 1.68 -13.73 -36.41
C GLU A 220 0.69 -12.55 -36.44
N ASN A 221 -0.58 -12.77 -36.12
CA ASN A 221 -1.64 -11.78 -36.31
C ASN A 221 -1.58 -10.54 -35.40
N LYS A 222 -0.62 -10.48 -34.47
CA LYS A 222 -0.39 -9.36 -33.54
C LYS A 222 1.04 -8.82 -33.60
N VAL A 223 1.79 -9.24 -34.61
CA VAL A 223 3.17 -8.81 -34.85
C VAL A 223 3.32 -8.47 -36.34
N ARG A 224 4.42 -7.82 -36.72
CA ARG A 224 4.79 -7.71 -38.13
C ARG A 224 6.28 -7.96 -38.32
N LYS A 225 6.62 -8.52 -39.47
CA LYS A 225 8.01 -8.66 -39.91
C LYS A 225 8.49 -7.30 -40.42
N ILE A 226 9.61 -6.82 -39.90
CA ILE A 226 10.28 -5.61 -40.40
C ILE A 226 11.20 -6.00 -41.55
N LYS A 227 12.05 -7.00 -41.29
CA LYS A 227 13.00 -7.59 -42.24
C LYS A 227 13.40 -8.99 -41.76
N ASP A 228 14.25 -9.67 -42.49
CA ASP A 228 14.74 -10.99 -42.07
C ASP A 228 15.42 -10.93 -40.70
N GLY A 229 14.99 -11.82 -39.80
CA GLY A 229 15.48 -11.88 -38.42
C GLY A 229 14.97 -10.77 -37.48
N GLU A 230 14.10 -9.87 -37.94
CA GLU A 230 13.60 -8.76 -37.12
C GLU A 230 12.08 -8.59 -37.25
N TRP A 231 11.40 -8.78 -36.11
CA TRP A 231 9.96 -8.63 -35.95
C TRP A 231 9.65 -7.60 -34.88
N GLU A 232 8.43 -7.08 -34.90
CA GLU A 232 7.94 -6.20 -33.85
C GLU A 232 6.51 -6.52 -33.40
N SER A 233 6.23 -6.22 -32.14
CA SER A 233 4.87 -6.26 -31.58
C SER A 233 4.05 -5.09 -32.11
N LEU A 234 2.82 -5.37 -32.54
CA LEU A 234 1.84 -4.33 -32.89
C LEU A 234 1.17 -3.72 -31.64
N GLY A 235 1.50 -4.21 -30.43
CA GLY A 235 0.93 -3.70 -29.19
C GLY A 235 -0.58 -3.86 -29.08
N MET A 236 -1.14 -4.93 -29.67
CA MET A 236 -2.59 -5.15 -29.71
C MET A 236 -3.16 -5.70 -28.38
N ILE A 237 -2.32 -6.31 -27.54
CA ILE A 237 -2.73 -6.89 -26.25
C ILE A 237 -2.40 -5.94 -25.09
N TYR A 238 -1.18 -5.40 -25.08
CA TYR A 238 -0.64 -4.65 -23.95
C TYR A 238 -1.51 -3.47 -23.46
N PRO A 239 -2.04 -2.58 -24.33
CA PRO A 239 -2.85 -1.45 -23.87
C PRO A 239 -4.13 -1.89 -23.18
N GLY A 240 -4.81 -2.92 -23.70
CA GLY A 240 -6.01 -3.47 -23.09
C GLY A 240 -5.72 -4.13 -21.75
N PHE A 241 -4.57 -4.83 -21.62
CA PHE A 241 -4.12 -5.40 -20.35
C PHE A 241 -3.96 -4.33 -19.28
N VAL A 242 -3.20 -3.27 -19.59
CA VAL A 242 -2.95 -2.15 -18.67
C VAL A 242 -4.23 -1.41 -18.34
N GLN A 243 -5.09 -1.13 -19.35
CA GLN A 243 -6.34 -0.41 -19.14
C GLN A 243 -7.27 -1.15 -18.16
N ARG A 244 -7.34 -2.48 -18.25
CA ARG A 244 -8.13 -3.30 -17.33
C ARG A 244 -7.66 -3.17 -15.88
N MET A 245 -6.36 -3.17 -15.66
CA MET A 245 -5.78 -2.96 -14.33
C MET A 245 -5.96 -1.52 -13.83
N LYS A 246 -5.78 -0.52 -14.70
CA LYS A 246 -5.99 0.90 -14.36
C LYS A 246 -7.42 1.22 -13.94
N ALA A 247 -8.42 0.49 -14.46
CA ALA A 247 -9.82 0.68 -14.11
C ALA A 247 -10.11 0.51 -12.60
N PHE A 248 -9.25 -0.21 -11.87
CA PHE A 248 -9.38 -0.41 -10.42
C PHE A 248 -8.48 0.53 -9.59
N GLY A 249 -7.66 1.35 -10.24
CA GLY A 249 -6.75 2.28 -9.58
C GLY A 249 -5.51 1.62 -8.98
N LYS A 250 -4.66 2.46 -8.39
CA LYS A 250 -3.44 2.03 -7.69
C LYS A 250 -3.81 1.18 -6.48
N ASN A 251 -3.13 0.04 -6.32
CA ASN A 251 -3.46 -0.98 -5.30
C ASN A 251 -4.90 -1.54 -5.41
N GLY A 252 -5.56 -1.39 -6.56
CA GLY A 252 -6.93 -1.84 -6.79
C GLY A 252 -7.09 -3.35 -7.03
N PHE A 253 -5.99 -4.08 -7.04
CA PHE A 253 -5.96 -5.54 -7.08
C PHE A 253 -4.75 -6.05 -6.31
N ARG A 254 -4.75 -7.32 -5.96
CA ARG A 254 -3.75 -7.95 -5.11
C ARG A 254 -2.53 -8.43 -5.89
N ALA A 255 -2.74 -9.17 -6.98
CA ALA A 255 -1.67 -9.68 -7.82
C ALA A 255 -2.14 -10.04 -9.24
N VAL A 256 -1.19 -10.08 -10.18
CA VAL A 256 -1.34 -10.74 -11.48
C VAL A 256 -0.92 -12.21 -11.36
N LEU A 257 -1.78 -13.13 -11.78
CA LEU A 257 -1.49 -14.56 -11.92
C LEU A 257 -1.22 -14.83 -13.40
N TRP A 258 0.06 -14.98 -13.74
CA TRP A 258 0.54 -15.12 -15.12
C TRP A 258 0.77 -16.59 -15.46
N HIS A 259 0.02 -17.09 -16.45
CA HIS A 259 0.16 -18.46 -16.98
C HIS A 259 0.36 -18.42 -18.50
N GLN A 260 1.63 -18.47 -18.91
CA GLN A 260 2.03 -18.47 -20.32
C GLN A 260 3.42 -19.08 -20.49
N GLY A 261 3.62 -19.81 -21.58
CA GLY A 261 4.93 -20.27 -22.04
C GLY A 261 4.84 -21.39 -23.08
N GLU A 262 3.70 -22.08 -23.18
CA GLU A 262 3.53 -23.17 -24.13
C GLU A 262 3.68 -22.65 -25.58
N SER A 263 3.13 -21.48 -25.93
CA SER A 263 3.36 -20.87 -27.26
C SER A 263 4.76 -20.30 -27.51
N ASP A 264 5.70 -20.45 -26.57
CA ASP A 264 7.12 -20.12 -26.77
C ASP A 264 8.03 -21.37 -26.72
N ALA A 265 7.52 -22.48 -26.20
CA ALA A 265 8.22 -23.76 -26.07
C ALA A 265 7.99 -24.67 -27.29
N ASN A 266 8.98 -25.50 -27.63
CA ASN A 266 8.87 -26.68 -28.50
C ASN A 266 7.93 -26.57 -29.73
N GLN A 267 7.92 -25.42 -30.41
CA GLN A 267 7.07 -25.24 -31.58
C GLN A 267 7.53 -26.14 -32.74
N LYS A 268 6.57 -26.69 -33.50
CA LYS A 268 6.84 -27.56 -34.66
C LYS A 268 7.80 -26.93 -35.68
N ASP A 269 7.69 -25.62 -35.86
CA ASP A 269 8.67 -24.80 -36.55
C ASP A 269 9.68 -24.29 -35.51
N PRO A 270 10.92 -24.82 -35.47
CA PRO A 270 11.89 -24.46 -34.44
C PRO A 270 12.27 -22.98 -34.44
N THR A 271 12.04 -22.27 -35.55
CA THR A 271 12.29 -20.83 -35.60
C THR A 271 11.30 -20.06 -34.71
N ARG A 272 10.13 -20.63 -34.41
CA ARG A 272 9.11 -20.02 -33.56
C ARG A 272 9.35 -20.26 -32.07
N THR A 273 10.13 -21.27 -31.72
CA THR A 273 10.56 -21.53 -30.33
C THR A 273 11.46 -20.39 -29.86
N LEU A 274 11.15 -19.84 -28.69
CA LEU A 274 11.94 -18.77 -28.10
C LEU A 274 13.08 -19.38 -27.26
N SER A 275 14.24 -18.71 -27.22
CA SER A 275 15.28 -19.12 -26.27
C SER A 275 14.92 -18.68 -24.86
N GLY A 276 15.32 -19.45 -23.84
CA GLY A 276 15.09 -19.11 -22.43
C GLY A 276 15.53 -17.68 -22.09
N ARG A 277 16.72 -17.26 -22.54
CA ARG A 277 17.24 -15.90 -22.33
C ARG A 277 16.32 -14.81 -22.90
N LEU A 278 15.74 -15.04 -24.09
CA LEU A 278 14.84 -14.07 -24.70
C LEU A 278 13.47 -14.08 -24.00
N TYR A 279 12.98 -15.25 -23.60
CA TYR A 279 11.76 -15.36 -22.80
C TYR A 279 11.88 -14.56 -21.49
N GLU A 280 12.96 -14.80 -20.73
CA GLU A 280 13.25 -14.10 -19.48
C GLU A 280 13.27 -12.58 -19.69
N LYS A 281 14.00 -12.13 -20.73
CA LYS A 281 14.11 -10.72 -21.09
C LYS A 281 12.73 -10.11 -21.37
N TYR A 282 11.91 -10.75 -22.20
CA TYR A 282 10.63 -10.19 -22.63
C TYR A 282 9.58 -10.21 -21.53
N LEU A 283 9.54 -11.25 -20.71
CA LEU A 283 8.64 -11.28 -19.56
C LEU A 283 9.06 -10.25 -18.51
N THR A 284 10.35 -10.11 -18.23
CA THR A 284 10.87 -9.06 -17.33
C THR A 284 10.53 -7.66 -17.86
N GLN A 285 10.68 -7.43 -19.17
CA GLN A 285 10.29 -6.17 -19.83
C GLN A 285 8.79 -5.90 -19.69
N LEU A 286 7.95 -6.91 -19.89
CA LEU A 286 6.48 -6.80 -19.77
C LEU A 286 6.07 -6.41 -18.35
N ILE A 287 6.59 -7.13 -17.34
CA ILE A 287 6.32 -6.86 -15.92
C ILE A 287 6.78 -5.45 -15.55
N SER A 288 8.01 -5.10 -15.90
CA SER A 288 8.60 -3.79 -15.58
C SER A 288 7.80 -2.65 -16.21
N LYS A 289 7.45 -2.78 -17.50
CA LYS A 289 6.67 -1.76 -18.19
C LYS A 289 5.25 -1.63 -17.63
N THR A 290 4.65 -2.74 -17.23
CA THR A 290 3.33 -2.74 -16.60
C THR A 290 3.37 -1.98 -15.27
N ARG A 291 4.35 -2.23 -14.41
CA ARG A 291 4.53 -1.51 -13.13
C ARG A 291 4.73 -0.01 -13.33
N ILE A 292 5.54 0.38 -14.33
CA ILE A 292 5.73 1.79 -14.71
C ILE A 292 4.39 2.40 -15.12
N ASP A 293 3.64 1.75 -16.01
CA ASP A 293 2.39 2.30 -16.53
C ASP A 293 1.28 2.35 -15.49
N LEU A 294 1.28 1.43 -14.52
CA LEU A 294 0.35 1.43 -13.40
C LEU A 294 0.74 2.42 -12.29
N GLU A 295 1.98 2.89 -12.27
CA GLU A 295 2.51 3.79 -11.23
C GLU A 295 2.57 3.16 -9.82
N TRP A 296 2.72 1.83 -9.76
CA TRP A 296 2.98 1.08 -8.53
C TRP A 296 3.59 -0.28 -8.82
N ASP A 297 4.26 -0.84 -7.81
CA ASP A 297 4.93 -2.14 -7.89
C ASP A 297 3.92 -3.29 -7.72
N ALA A 298 3.05 -3.47 -8.72
CA ALA A 298 2.04 -4.52 -8.72
C ALA A 298 2.71 -5.91 -8.54
N PRO A 299 2.24 -6.76 -7.61
CA PRO A 299 2.72 -8.12 -7.45
C PRO A 299 2.35 -9.01 -8.64
N TRP A 300 3.25 -9.92 -9.01
CA TRP A 300 3.06 -10.90 -10.07
C TRP A 300 3.44 -12.28 -9.55
N PHE A 301 2.68 -13.29 -9.92
CA PHE A 301 3.08 -14.69 -9.86
C PHE A 301 3.27 -15.21 -11.28
N VAL A 302 4.34 -15.95 -11.54
CA VAL A 302 4.62 -16.53 -12.86
C VAL A 302 4.65 -18.05 -12.72
N ALA A 303 3.81 -18.75 -13.48
CA ALA A 303 3.77 -20.20 -13.51
C ALA A 303 4.90 -20.80 -14.37
N GLN A 304 5.26 -22.07 -14.10
CA GLN A 304 5.95 -22.89 -15.10
C GLN A 304 4.91 -23.57 -15.99
N ALA A 305 4.92 -23.24 -17.28
CA ALA A 305 3.86 -23.61 -18.22
C ALA A 305 4.45 -23.76 -19.62
N THR A 306 4.90 -24.96 -19.96
CA THR A 306 5.53 -25.29 -21.25
C THR A 306 5.00 -26.57 -21.91
N TYR A 307 4.13 -27.31 -21.23
CA TYR A 307 3.53 -28.55 -21.72
C TYR A 307 2.71 -28.36 -23.00
N HIS A 308 2.87 -29.25 -23.99
CA HIS A 308 1.96 -29.35 -25.14
C HIS A 308 1.08 -30.59 -25.09
N VAL A 309 1.69 -31.78 -25.12
CA VAL A 309 1.02 -33.07 -25.32
C VAL A 309 1.89 -34.20 -24.76
N PRO A 310 1.39 -35.44 -24.62
CA PRO A 310 2.24 -36.58 -24.28
C PRO A 310 3.43 -36.73 -25.26
N GLY A 311 4.63 -36.86 -24.72
CA GLY A 311 5.88 -36.87 -25.49
C GLY A 311 6.51 -35.48 -25.73
N ASP A 312 5.78 -34.40 -25.47
CA ASP A 312 6.26 -33.01 -25.47
C ASP A 312 5.73 -32.28 -24.22
N GLU A 313 6.18 -32.78 -23.07
CA GLU A 313 5.58 -32.45 -21.77
C GLU A 313 6.27 -31.30 -21.05
N SER A 314 7.44 -30.85 -21.55
CA SER A 314 8.21 -29.75 -20.93
C SER A 314 9.32 -29.22 -21.84
N ASP A 315 9.61 -27.92 -21.74
CA ASP A 315 10.82 -27.28 -22.28
C ASP A 315 11.71 -26.80 -21.12
N PRO A 316 12.88 -27.41 -20.89
CA PRO A 316 13.75 -27.06 -19.77
C PRO A 316 14.29 -25.62 -19.84
N ASN A 317 14.51 -25.07 -21.05
CA ASN A 317 15.08 -23.73 -21.21
C ASN A 317 14.07 -22.65 -20.85
N ILE A 318 12.81 -22.79 -21.32
CA ILE A 318 11.74 -21.85 -20.98
C ILE A 318 11.36 -22.00 -19.50
N ARG A 319 11.33 -23.22 -18.96
CA ARG A 319 11.06 -23.45 -17.53
C ARG A 319 12.11 -22.81 -16.63
N GLU A 320 13.39 -22.93 -16.98
CA GLU A 320 14.48 -22.26 -16.26
C GLU A 320 14.33 -20.74 -16.35
N ALA A 321 13.98 -20.21 -17.52
CA ALA A 321 13.73 -18.79 -17.73
C ALA A 321 12.51 -18.27 -16.96
N GLN A 322 11.43 -19.04 -16.86
CA GLN A 322 10.31 -18.71 -15.97
C GLN A 322 10.83 -18.67 -14.53
N ALA A 323 11.57 -19.70 -14.11
CA ALA A 323 12.10 -19.78 -12.75
C ALA A 323 13.09 -18.68 -12.37
N SER A 324 13.89 -18.18 -13.30
CA SER A 324 14.81 -17.09 -13.05
C SER A 324 14.08 -15.78 -12.73
N ILE A 325 12.87 -15.55 -13.26
CA ILE A 325 12.06 -14.36 -12.95
C ILE A 325 11.81 -14.22 -11.45
N TRP A 326 11.37 -15.28 -10.77
CA TRP A 326 11.13 -15.22 -9.32
C TRP A 326 12.40 -15.40 -8.49
N LYS A 327 13.37 -16.21 -8.93
CA LYS A 327 14.67 -16.33 -8.23
C LYS A 327 15.43 -14.99 -8.17
N ASN A 328 15.27 -14.16 -9.19
CA ASN A 328 15.87 -12.83 -9.26
C ASN A 328 14.99 -11.74 -8.62
N GLY A 329 13.86 -12.10 -7.98
CA GLY A 329 12.98 -11.17 -7.28
C GLY A 329 12.08 -10.31 -8.18
N VAL A 330 11.98 -10.61 -9.49
CA VAL A 330 11.10 -9.85 -10.41
C VAL A 330 9.63 -10.19 -10.16
N SER A 331 9.34 -11.46 -9.88
CA SER A 331 8.00 -11.96 -9.54
C SER A 331 8.02 -12.92 -8.34
N LEU A 332 6.84 -13.37 -7.93
CA LEU A 332 6.62 -14.49 -7.03
C LEU A 332 6.52 -15.80 -7.84
N GLU A 333 6.76 -16.92 -7.17
CA GLU A 333 6.71 -18.25 -7.76
C GLU A 333 5.26 -18.71 -7.95
N GLY A 334 4.84 -18.96 -9.19
CA GLY A 334 3.58 -19.61 -9.53
C GLY A 334 3.68 -21.14 -9.61
N PRO A 335 2.57 -21.84 -9.93
CA PRO A 335 2.54 -23.29 -9.96
C PRO A 335 3.35 -23.88 -11.13
N ASP A 336 3.81 -25.11 -10.96
CA ASP A 336 4.36 -25.92 -12.04
C ASP A 336 3.25 -26.75 -12.68
N THR A 337 2.73 -26.26 -13.79
CA THR A 337 1.58 -26.86 -14.47
C THR A 337 1.96 -27.96 -15.45
N ASP A 338 3.24 -28.12 -15.79
CA ASP A 338 3.70 -29.21 -16.66
C ASP A 338 3.62 -30.58 -15.96
N ARG A 339 3.54 -30.57 -14.63
CA ARG A 339 3.31 -31.78 -13.81
C ARG A 339 1.90 -32.34 -13.95
N LEU A 340 0.96 -31.54 -14.43
CA LEU A 340 -0.42 -31.95 -14.63
C LEU A 340 -0.54 -32.63 -16.00
N LYS A 341 -0.62 -33.96 -16.01
CA LYS A 341 -0.55 -34.82 -17.21
C LYS A 341 -1.67 -35.86 -17.21
N GLY A 342 -1.75 -36.67 -18.27
CA GLY A 342 -2.70 -37.78 -18.37
C GLY A 342 -4.15 -37.27 -18.25
N GLU A 343 -4.97 -37.90 -17.41
CA GLU A 343 -6.38 -37.55 -17.20
C GLU A 343 -6.64 -36.09 -16.77
N LEU A 344 -5.61 -35.36 -16.33
CA LEU A 344 -5.68 -33.92 -16.03
C LEU A 344 -5.63 -33.04 -17.29
N ARG A 345 -5.35 -33.61 -18.46
CA ARG A 345 -5.38 -32.93 -19.75
C ARG A 345 -6.63 -33.33 -20.53
N ALA A 346 -7.19 -32.39 -21.28
CA ALA A 346 -8.38 -32.59 -22.09
C ALA A 346 -8.13 -33.64 -23.18
N GLN A 347 -9.19 -34.08 -23.86
CA GLN A 347 -9.10 -35.08 -24.95
C GLN A 347 -8.46 -36.38 -24.46
N ASP A 348 -8.95 -36.92 -23.34
CA ASP A 348 -8.45 -38.17 -22.74
C ASP A 348 -6.93 -38.17 -22.52
N GLY A 349 -6.42 -37.03 -22.06
CA GLY A 349 -5.00 -36.80 -21.77
C GLY A 349 -4.11 -36.44 -22.95
N GLN A 350 -4.67 -36.28 -24.15
CA GLN A 350 -3.90 -35.96 -25.36
C GLN A 350 -3.79 -34.46 -25.66
N GLY A 351 -4.59 -33.62 -24.99
CA GLY A 351 -4.66 -32.18 -25.26
C GLY A 351 -3.69 -31.32 -24.46
N VAL A 352 -3.49 -30.09 -24.93
CA VAL A 352 -2.73 -29.04 -24.21
C VAL A 352 -3.54 -28.37 -23.09
N HIS A 353 -4.86 -28.32 -23.25
CA HIS A 353 -5.76 -27.71 -22.26
C HIS A 353 -6.12 -28.69 -21.14
N PHE A 354 -6.63 -28.17 -20.04
CA PHE A 354 -7.02 -28.97 -18.88
C PHE A 354 -8.41 -29.61 -19.04
N SER A 355 -8.53 -30.86 -18.57
CA SER A 355 -9.82 -31.54 -18.38
C SER A 355 -10.57 -30.96 -17.18
N GLY A 356 -11.78 -31.45 -16.89
CA GLY A 356 -12.50 -31.09 -15.65
C GLY A 356 -11.67 -31.31 -14.38
N PRO A 357 -11.16 -32.53 -14.11
CA PRO A 357 -10.22 -32.79 -13.03
C PRO A 357 -8.93 -31.96 -13.11
N GLY A 358 -8.43 -31.71 -14.33
CA GLY A 358 -7.28 -30.86 -14.57
C GLY A 358 -7.45 -29.42 -14.12
N LEU A 359 -8.61 -28.82 -14.39
CA LEU A 359 -8.93 -27.45 -13.94
C LEU A 359 -8.95 -27.35 -12.42
N LYS A 360 -9.46 -28.39 -11.73
CA LYS A 360 -9.43 -28.47 -10.28
C LYS A 360 -8.00 -28.56 -9.75
N ALA A 361 -7.19 -29.47 -10.28
CA ALA A 361 -5.79 -29.60 -9.89
C ALA A 361 -4.97 -28.33 -10.17
N HIS A 362 -5.23 -27.65 -11.29
CA HIS A 362 -4.58 -26.38 -11.63
C HIS A 362 -5.00 -25.25 -10.67
N ALA A 363 -6.28 -25.15 -10.31
CA ALA A 363 -6.75 -24.19 -9.32
C ALA A 363 -6.14 -24.45 -7.93
N ASP A 364 -6.04 -25.71 -7.52
CA ASP A 364 -5.43 -26.10 -6.24
C ASP A 364 -3.92 -25.78 -6.23
N ALA A 365 -3.21 -26.02 -7.34
CA ALA A 365 -1.80 -25.65 -7.47
C ALA A 365 -1.57 -24.12 -7.39
N TRP A 366 -2.48 -23.31 -7.95
CA TRP A 366 -2.45 -21.86 -7.75
C TRP A 366 -2.73 -21.47 -6.30
N PHE A 367 -3.70 -22.10 -5.67
CA PHE A 367 -4.02 -21.88 -4.26
C PHE A 367 -2.81 -22.16 -3.36
N ASP A 368 -2.07 -23.24 -3.59
CA ASP A 368 -0.88 -23.59 -2.82
C ASP A 368 0.25 -22.55 -2.91
N LYS A 369 0.30 -21.77 -3.99
CA LYS A 369 1.26 -20.67 -4.15
C LYS A 369 0.75 -19.35 -3.59
N VAL A 370 -0.52 -19.04 -3.80
CA VAL A 370 -1.10 -17.74 -3.44
C VAL A 370 -1.47 -17.68 -1.96
N SER A 371 -2.01 -18.76 -1.38
CA SER A 371 -2.51 -18.76 0.00
C SER A 371 -1.43 -18.48 1.05
N PRO A 372 -0.23 -19.10 1.04
CA PRO A 372 0.78 -18.81 2.06
C PRO A 372 1.30 -17.37 1.97
N TRP A 373 1.35 -16.82 0.75
CA TRP A 373 1.73 -15.43 0.53
C TRP A 373 0.66 -14.46 1.06
N LEU A 374 -0.63 -14.76 0.89
CA LEU A 374 -1.72 -14.00 1.50
C LEU A 374 -1.70 -14.10 3.03
N GLU A 375 -1.43 -15.28 3.58
CA GLU A 375 -1.26 -15.48 5.03
C GLU A 375 -0.09 -14.69 5.58
N GLN A 376 1.07 -14.72 4.92
CA GLN A 376 2.23 -13.89 5.29
C GLN A 376 1.85 -12.42 5.25
N LYS A 377 1.19 -11.94 4.19
CA LYS A 377 0.68 -10.57 4.12
C LYS A 377 -0.28 -10.20 5.26
N ALA A 378 -1.08 -11.16 5.73
CA ALA A 378 -1.96 -10.97 6.89
C ALA A 378 -1.20 -11.01 8.24
N ASN A 379 -0.12 -11.79 8.33
CA ASN A 379 0.69 -11.99 9.54
C ASN A 379 1.86 -10.98 9.68
N VAL A 380 2.23 -10.29 8.60
CA VAL A 380 3.30 -9.29 8.51
C VAL A 380 2.94 -8.00 9.25
N THR A 381 1.65 -7.69 9.44
CA THR A 381 1.19 -6.52 10.20
C THR A 381 0.91 -6.83 11.67
N GLU A 382 1.79 -7.58 12.36
CA GLU A 382 1.68 -7.65 13.83
C GLU A 382 2.10 -6.28 14.40
N TYR A 383 1.09 -5.44 14.66
CA TYR A 383 1.26 -4.17 15.34
C TYR A 383 1.88 -4.40 16.71
N LYS A 384 3.02 -3.75 16.98
CA LYS A 384 3.66 -3.79 18.30
C LYS A 384 3.20 -2.62 19.15
N PHE A 385 3.43 -1.40 18.70
CA PHE A 385 3.06 -0.17 19.40
C PHE A 385 3.18 1.04 18.46
N SER A 386 2.88 2.25 18.95
CA SER A 386 3.13 3.49 18.21
C SER A 386 3.66 4.60 19.11
N PHE A 387 4.33 5.59 18.49
CA PHE A 387 4.84 6.78 19.18
C PHE A 387 4.65 8.03 18.32
N GLY A 388 4.56 9.20 18.96
CA GLY A 388 4.49 10.49 18.26
C GLY A 388 5.87 11.08 17.99
N ALA A 389 6.05 11.76 16.87
CA ALA A 389 7.27 12.48 16.55
C ALA A 389 6.97 13.88 15.99
N ILE A 390 7.61 14.89 16.57
CA ILE A 390 7.45 16.32 16.25
C ILE A 390 8.82 16.92 15.97
N ALA A 391 8.95 17.81 15.00
CA ALA A 391 10.21 18.48 14.67
C ALA A 391 10.02 19.99 14.48
N ASP A 392 11.02 20.76 14.91
CA ASP A 392 11.18 22.18 14.62
C ASP A 392 9.91 23.01 14.93
N CYS A 393 9.42 22.92 16.17
CA CYS A 393 8.36 23.79 16.69
C CYS A 393 8.79 25.26 16.57
N GLN A 394 10.04 25.56 16.93
CA GLN A 394 10.68 26.86 16.84
C GLN A 394 9.79 28.02 17.32
N PHE A 395 9.25 27.93 18.54
CA PHE A 395 8.45 29.03 19.06
C PHE A 395 9.31 30.25 19.45
N CYS A 396 8.83 31.44 19.10
CA CYS A 396 9.13 32.70 19.79
C CYS A 396 7.94 33.66 19.62
N SER A 397 7.86 34.71 20.44
CA SER A 397 6.78 35.72 20.36
C SER A 397 6.93 36.72 19.21
N GLY A 398 7.90 36.52 18.31
CA GLY A 398 8.21 37.42 17.21
C GLY A 398 7.29 37.29 15.98
N PRO A 399 7.40 38.23 15.01
CA PRO A 399 6.67 38.16 13.75
C PRO A 399 7.19 37.03 12.85
N ASN A 400 6.35 36.56 11.93
CA ASN A 400 6.74 35.57 10.93
C ASN A 400 7.92 36.08 10.08
N ARG A 401 8.81 35.17 9.69
CA ARG A 401 9.95 35.49 8.80
C ARG A 401 9.98 34.52 7.63
N ARG A 402 9.79 35.03 6.41
CA ARG A 402 9.65 34.21 5.20
C ARG A 402 8.53 33.18 5.42
N SER A 403 8.82 31.89 5.25
CA SER A 403 7.89 30.79 5.48
C SER A 403 7.75 30.36 6.94
N ARG A 404 8.49 30.96 7.89
CA ARG A 404 8.47 30.55 9.31
C ARG A 404 7.42 31.31 10.11
N HIS A 405 6.52 30.57 10.75
CA HIS A 405 5.38 31.06 11.53
C HIS A 405 5.62 30.86 13.04
N TYR A 406 6.52 31.64 13.63
CA TYR A 406 7.05 31.41 15.00
C TYR A 406 5.99 31.48 16.11
N SER A 407 5.26 32.60 16.20
CA SER A 407 4.27 32.79 17.28
C SER A 407 3.09 31.84 17.16
N ALA A 408 2.75 31.42 15.95
CA ALA A 408 1.72 30.42 15.67
C ALA A 408 2.11 29.02 16.16
N SER A 409 3.42 28.72 16.33
CA SER A 409 3.88 27.38 16.74
C SER A 409 3.34 26.92 18.09
N ALA A 410 3.08 27.82 19.03
CA ALA A 410 2.44 27.44 20.29
C ALA A 410 0.99 26.93 20.07
N GLY A 411 0.24 27.53 19.14
CA GLY A 411 -1.11 27.06 18.77
C GLY A 411 -1.05 25.69 18.10
N LYS A 412 -0.17 25.55 17.10
CA LYS A 412 0.07 24.29 16.38
C LYS A 412 0.49 23.16 17.33
N LEU A 413 1.36 23.46 18.29
CA LEU A 413 1.78 22.48 19.30
C LEU A 413 0.62 22.05 20.20
N ARG A 414 -0.27 22.96 20.62
CA ARG A 414 -1.47 22.59 21.41
C ARG A 414 -2.39 21.67 20.65
N GLU A 415 -2.66 21.97 19.38
CA GLU A 415 -3.48 21.13 18.51
C GLU A 415 -2.85 19.74 18.33
N CYS A 416 -1.55 19.69 18.07
CA CYS A 416 -0.80 18.45 17.95
C CYS A 416 -0.91 17.62 19.24
N VAL A 417 -0.60 18.20 20.41
CA VAL A 417 -0.68 17.51 21.70
C VAL A 417 -2.11 17.04 22.00
N ALA A 418 -3.12 17.84 21.69
CA ALA A 418 -4.52 17.44 21.86
C ALA A 418 -4.88 16.23 21.00
N GLU A 419 -4.39 16.14 19.75
CA GLU A 419 -4.59 14.97 18.90
C GLU A 419 -3.81 13.75 19.39
N LEU A 420 -2.54 13.91 19.77
CA LEU A 420 -1.72 12.81 20.30
C LEU A 420 -2.31 12.21 21.58
N ASN A 421 -2.90 13.05 22.44
CA ASN A 421 -3.58 12.61 23.67
C ASN A 421 -4.87 11.80 23.44
N LYS A 422 -5.38 11.74 22.21
CA LYS A 422 -6.52 10.88 21.83
C LYS A 422 -6.08 9.47 21.39
N ARG A 423 -4.78 9.22 21.32
CA ARG A 423 -4.20 8.00 20.76
C ARG A 423 -3.50 7.19 21.85
N ASP A 424 -3.42 5.89 21.63
CA ASP A 424 -2.67 4.96 22.47
C ASP A 424 -1.20 4.94 22.00
N LEU A 425 -0.40 5.87 22.53
CA LEU A 425 1.01 6.04 22.19
C LEU A 425 1.89 5.68 23.39
N GLU A 426 2.95 4.92 23.16
CA GLU A 426 3.92 4.56 24.21
C GLU A 426 4.73 5.78 24.66
N PHE A 427 5.03 6.70 23.74
CA PHE A 427 5.70 7.97 24.02
C PHE A 427 5.55 8.97 22.89
N VAL A 428 6.03 10.19 23.11
CA VAL A 428 6.24 11.22 22.08
C VAL A 428 7.67 11.74 22.15
N VAL A 429 8.29 12.01 21.00
CA VAL A 429 9.61 12.63 20.91
C VAL A 429 9.57 13.95 20.13
N HIS A 430 10.25 14.97 20.63
CA HIS A 430 10.51 16.22 19.93
C HIS A 430 11.95 16.24 19.42
N LEU A 431 12.15 16.37 18.11
CA LEU A 431 13.44 16.19 17.41
C LEU A 431 14.32 17.45 17.39
N GLY A 432 14.29 18.25 18.46
CA GLY A 432 15.05 19.50 18.59
C GLY A 432 14.40 20.72 17.96
N ASP A 433 14.96 21.89 18.28
CA ASP A 433 14.45 23.21 17.87
C ASP A 433 13.04 23.47 18.40
N PHE A 434 12.88 23.32 19.71
CA PHE A 434 11.63 23.51 20.42
C PHE A 434 11.26 25.00 20.51
N ILE A 435 12.27 25.84 20.68
CA ILE A 435 12.18 27.30 20.56
C ILE A 435 13.02 27.79 19.37
N ASP A 436 12.73 28.99 18.88
CA ASP A 436 13.59 29.67 17.88
C ASP A 436 14.66 30.54 18.56
N ARG A 437 14.30 31.19 19.67
CA ARG A 437 15.14 32.09 20.48
C ARG A 437 14.48 32.41 21.82
N ASP A 438 15.24 33.06 22.70
CA ASP A 438 14.86 33.57 24.01
C ASP A 438 14.53 32.48 25.04
N TYR A 439 15.20 32.53 26.19
CA TYR A 439 15.03 31.50 27.23
C TYR A 439 13.60 31.45 27.80
N SER A 440 12.87 32.56 27.78
CA SER A 440 11.46 32.62 28.20
C SER A 440 10.49 31.97 27.21
N SER A 441 10.91 31.69 25.97
CA SER A 441 10.05 30.98 24.99
C SER A 441 9.69 29.58 25.48
N PHE A 442 10.59 28.93 26.23
CA PHE A 442 10.32 27.65 26.89
C PHE A 442 9.09 27.71 27.82
N ASP A 443 8.82 28.85 28.45
CA ASP A 443 7.69 29.03 29.39
C ASP A 443 6.34 28.89 28.69
N THR A 444 6.31 29.11 27.37
CA THR A 444 5.10 28.96 26.56
C THR A 444 4.91 27.53 26.07
N VAL A 445 5.98 26.91 25.55
CA VAL A 445 5.87 25.61 24.88
C VAL A 445 6.03 24.41 25.82
N LEU A 446 6.79 24.52 26.91
CA LEU A 446 6.96 23.41 27.86
C LEU A 446 5.63 22.97 28.50
N PRO A 447 4.77 23.87 29.02
CA PRO A 447 3.51 23.44 29.63
C PRO A 447 2.58 22.73 28.63
N ILE A 448 2.65 23.12 27.35
CA ILE A 448 1.87 22.49 26.29
C ILE A 448 2.37 21.06 26.09
N TYR A 449 3.68 20.86 25.91
CA TYR A 449 4.25 19.54 25.69
C TYR A 449 4.15 18.63 26.93
N GLN A 450 4.27 19.20 28.13
CA GLN A 450 4.08 18.49 29.40
C GLN A 450 2.63 18.07 29.66
N SER A 451 1.66 18.56 28.88
CA SER A 451 0.27 18.10 28.94
C SER A 451 0.02 16.79 28.18
N LEU A 452 1.05 16.20 27.57
CA LEU A 452 1.00 14.85 27.02
C LEU A 452 0.71 13.81 28.13
N ARG A 453 -0.13 12.83 27.82
CA ARG A 453 -0.58 11.77 28.75
C ARG A 453 0.35 10.55 28.80
N MET A 454 1.31 10.49 27.88
CA MET A 454 2.33 9.47 27.76
C MET A 454 3.72 10.08 27.99
N PRO A 455 4.77 9.27 28.27
CA PRO A 455 6.15 9.74 28.36
C PRO A 455 6.54 10.63 27.17
N SER A 456 7.29 11.69 27.46
CA SER A 456 7.77 12.62 26.44
C SER A 456 9.28 12.79 26.50
N TYR A 457 9.89 12.90 25.33
CA TYR A 457 11.33 12.90 25.14
C TYR A 457 11.77 14.06 24.24
N HIS A 458 12.95 14.60 24.50
CA HIS A 458 13.55 15.66 23.69
C HIS A 458 14.89 15.23 23.14
N ALA A 459 15.11 15.50 21.84
CA ALA A 459 16.43 15.80 21.29
C ALA A 459 16.66 17.32 21.34
N LEU A 460 17.92 17.73 21.32
CA LEU A 460 18.33 19.14 21.35
C LEU A 460 18.69 19.61 19.94
N GLY A 461 18.10 20.71 19.50
CA GLY A 461 18.44 21.38 18.24
C GLY A 461 19.31 22.62 18.44
N ASN A 462 19.80 23.20 17.34
CA ASN A 462 20.68 24.36 17.45
C ASN A 462 19.97 25.61 17.97
N HIS A 463 18.71 25.83 17.61
CA HIS A 463 17.92 26.97 18.07
C HIS A 463 17.49 26.87 19.54
N ASP A 464 17.48 25.66 20.14
CA ASP A 464 17.27 25.52 21.58
C ASP A 464 18.33 26.28 22.41
N PHE A 465 19.51 26.54 21.81
CA PHE A 465 20.60 27.29 22.39
C PHE A 465 20.71 28.76 21.94
N ASP A 466 19.74 29.27 21.16
CA ASP A 466 19.63 30.70 20.79
C ASP A 466 19.09 31.53 21.99
N VAL A 467 19.85 31.48 23.07
CA VAL A 467 19.59 32.12 24.35
C VAL A 467 20.85 32.89 24.80
N ALA A 468 20.69 33.81 25.75
CA ALA A 468 21.84 34.49 26.34
C ALA A 468 22.85 33.47 26.92
N ASP A 469 24.15 33.73 26.79
CA ASP A 469 25.21 32.77 27.13
C ASP A 469 25.09 32.14 28.52
N LYS A 470 24.66 32.92 29.52
CA LYS A 470 24.42 32.45 30.89
C LYS A 470 23.40 31.31 31.00
N TRP A 471 22.54 31.13 30.00
CA TRP A 471 21.48 30.13 29.98
C TRP A 471 21.83 28.88 29.16
N LYS A 472 22.85 28.92 28.30
CA LYS A 472 23.16 27.81 27.38
C LYS A 472 23.35 26.47 28.10
N LEU A 473 24.02 26.47 29.24
CA LEU A 473 24.23 25.26 30.04
C LEU A 473 22.98 24.80 30.81
N GLU A 474 22.00 25.68 31.02
CA GLU A 474 20.75 25.36 31.71
C GLU A 474 19.66 24.81 30.77
N VAL A 475 19.82 24.92 29.44
CA VAL A 475 18.82 24.48 28.44
C VAL A 475 18.36 23.02 28.63
N PRO A 476 19.26 22.01 28.74
CA PRO A 476 18.81 20.62 28.93
C PRO A 476 17.99 20.43 30.21
N LYS A 477 18.41 21.09 31.30
CA LYS A 477 17.71 21.05 32.58
C LYS A 477 16.35 21.77 32.49
N ARG A 478 16.26 22.87 31.74
CA ARG A 478 15.00 23.58 31.49
C ARG A 478 13.99 22.70 30.79
N MET A 479 14.46 21.87 29.85
CA MET A 479 13.65 20.89 29.11
C MET A 479 13.40 19.58 29.89
N GLY A 480 13.80 19.50 31.17
CA GLY A 480 13.60 18.32 32.01
C GLY A 480 14.50 17.13 31.67
N MET A 481 15.56 17.35 30.88
CA MET A 481 16.48 16.30 30.46
C MET A 481 17.53 16.04 31.55
N LYS A 482 17.70 14.77 31.93
CA LYS A 482 18.75 14.34 32.90
C LYS A 482 20.15 14.31 32.28
N SER A 483 20.22 14.10 30.97
CA SER A 483 21.43 14.06 30.16
C SER A 483 21.10 14.59 28.77
N LYS A 484 22.09 15.16 28.07
CA LYS A 484 21.90 15.67 26.71
C LYS A 484 21.65 14.56 25.68
N TYR A 485 22.22 13.39 25.92
CA TYR A 485 21.99 12.15 25.16
C TYR A 485 21.69 11.00 26.14
N TYR A 486 20.85 10.06 25.71
CA TYR A 486 20.37 8.96 26.54
C TYR A 486 19.69 7.89 25.68
N ASP A 487 19.43 6.73 26.27
CA ASP A 487 18.68 5.65 25.65
C ASP A 487 17.59 5.09 26.57
N PHE A 488 16.57 4.49 25.97
CA PHE A 488 15.46 3.82 26.67
C PHE A 488 14.90 2.69 25.82
N SER A 489 14.12 1.79 26.42
CA SER A 489 13.54 0.64 25.73
C SER A 489 12.02 0.61 25.84
N VAL A 490 11.37 0.20 24.75
CA VAL A 490 9.94 -0.11 24.69
C VAL A 490 9.81 -1.48 24.02
N LYS A 491 9.32 -2.47 24.76
CA LYS A 491 9.23 -3.87 24.30
C LYS A 491 10.61 -4.38 23.80
N ASP A 492 10.67 -4.91 22.58
CA ASP A 492 11.89 -5.40 21.93
C ASP A 492 12.62 -4.33 21.10
N TRP A 493 12.39 -3.05 21.39
CA TRP A 493 13.03 -1.92 20.73
C TRP A 493 13.81 -1.05 21.71
N ARG A 494 14.95 -0.54 21.25
CA ARG A 494 15.75 0.48 21.92
C ARG A 494 15.73 1.78 21.13
N PHE A 495 15.53 2.86 21.85
CA PHE A 495 15.51 4.22 21.31
C PHE A 495 16.71 4.96 21.87
N VAL A 496 17.46 5.62 20.99
CA VAL A 496 18.68 6.35 21.36
C VAL A 496 18.54 7.79 20.93
N VAL A 497 18.65 8.72 21.87
CA VAL A 497 18.65 10.16 21.60
C VAL A 497 20.08 10.66 21.67
N LEU A 498 20.56 11.21 20.56
CA LEU A 498 21.88 11.83 20.44
C LEU A 498 21.79 13.34 20.63
N ASP A 499 22.87 13.92 21.16
CA ASP A 499 23.12 15.35 21.14
C ASP A 499 24.11 15.66 20.02
N GLY A 500 23.59 16.12 18.88
CA GLY A 500 24.42 16.58 17.76
C GLY A 500 25.06 17.95 17.99
N ASN A 501 24.82 18.59 19.14
CA ASN A 501 25.43 19.86 19.53
C ASN A 501 26.67 19.68 20.43
N ASP A 502 27.08 18.43 20.68
CA ASP A 502 28.20 18.06 21.57
C ASP A 502 29.46 18.86 21.24
N VAL A 503 29.80 18.93 19.94
CA VAL A 503 30.80 19.83 19.38
C VAL A 503 30.10 20.83 18.46
N SER A 504 29.92 22.06 18.93
CA SER A 504 29.21 23.11 18.17
C SER A 504 29.58 24.53 18.64
N PHE A 505 29.30 25.53 17.79
CA PHE A 505 29.55 26.93 18.12
C PHE A 505 28.41 27.59 18.92
N HIS A 506 27.19 27.09 18.80
CA HIS A 506 26.00 27.71 19.38
C HIS A 506 25.66 27.18 20.78
N ALA A 507 25.93 25.92 21.10
CA ALA A 507 25.53 25.34 22.39
C ALA A 507 26.37 25.79 23.59
N TYR A 508 27.48 26.49 23.36
CA TYR A 508 28.40 26.94 24.41
C TYR A 508 28.66 28.45 24.32
N PRO A 509 28.95 29.12 25.45
CA PRO A 509 29.36 30.52 25.44
C PRO A 509 30.64 30.73 24.61
N PRO A 510 30.77 31.87 23.91
CA PRO A 510 32.03 32.24 23.28
C PRO A 510 33.18 32.21 24.29
N ASN A 511 34.36 31.75 23.86
CA ASN A 511 35.58 31.59 24.67
C ASN A 511 35.53 30.53 25.79
N SER A 512 34.49 29.70 25.84
CA SER A 512 34.50 28.51 26.70
C SER A 512 35.45 27.43 26.14
N PRO A 513 35.97 26.51 26.98
CA PRO A 513 36.77 25.38 26.50
C PRO A 513 36.10 24.58 25.39
N GLN A 514 34.78 24.37 25.48
CA GLN A 514 33.97 23.63 24.50
C GLN A 514 33.85 24.40 23.18
N TYR A 515 33.73 25.73 23.23
CA TYR A 515 33.73 26.56 22.03
C TYR A 515 35.09 26.48 21.31
N HIS A 516 36.19 26.56 22.04
CA HIS A 516 37.54 26.40 21.48
C HIS A 516 37.82 24.98 20.97
N GLU A 517 37.20 23.96 21.58
CA GLU A 517 37.21 22.59 21.06
C GLU A 517 36.47 22.51 19.72
N ALA A 518 35.31 23.15 19.59
CA ALA A 518 34.59 23.23 18.32
C ALA A 518 35.38 24.00 17.25
N GLU A 519 36.09 25.08 17.60
CA GLU A 519 37.00 25.79 16.68
C GLU A 519 38.08 24.86 16.15
N ARG A 520 38.82 24.19 17.04
CA ARG A 520 39.88 23.24 16.65
C ARG A 520 39.33 22.11 15.81
N TYR A 521 38.22 21.50 16.23
CA TYR A 521 37.58 20.41 15.50
C TYR A 521 37.18 20.84 14.08
N TYR A 522 36.59 22.03 13.94
CA TYR A 522 36.15 22.58 12.67
C TYR A 522 37.33 22.84 11.72
N GLU A 523 38.43 23.40 12.24
CA GLU A 523 39.66 23.68 11.49
C GLU A 523 40.42 22.42 11.10
N GLU A 524 40.70 21.53 12.05
CA GLU A 524 41.46 20.30 11.85
C GLU A 524 40.78 19.35 10.85
N ASN A 525 39.45 19.23 10.91
CA ASN A 525 38.65 18.42 9.99
C ASN A 525 38.29 19.13 8.68
N LYS A 526 38.75 20.39 8.49
CA LYS A 526 38.51 21.19 7.27
C LYS A 526 37.04 21.28 6.90
N ILE A 527 36.18 21.49 7.90
CA ILE A 527 34.73 21.51 7.70
C ILE A 527 34.34 22.77 6.93
N SER A 528 33.47 22.62 5.94
CA SER A 528 32.97 23.72 5.10
C SER A 528 31.44 23.87 5.15
N SER A 529 30.75 22.90 5.75
CA SER A 529 29.31 22.99 6.01
C SER A 529 29.00 24.05 7.09
N PRO A 530 27.79 24.61 7.11
CA PRO A 530 27.46 25.73 7.98
C PRO A 530 27.74 25.53 9.48
N LYS A 531 28.08 26.62 10.16
CA LYS A 531 28.40 26.66 11.60
C LYS A 531 27.21 26.44 12.53
N TRP A 532 25.98 26.46 12.00
CA TRP A 532 24.75 26.11 12.72
C TRP A 532 24.48 24.60 12.76
N ASN A 533 25.35 23.78 12.17
CA ASN A 533 25.41 22.35 12.43
C ASN A 533 26.31 22.07 13.66
N GLY A 534 26.50 20.79 13.98
CA GLY A 534 27.48 20.34 14.95
C GLY A 534 28.03 18.95 14.62
N ALA A 535 28.75 18.37 15.58
CA ALA A 535 29.22 16.99 15.53
C ALA A 535 28.91 16.26 16.83
N VAL A 536 28.83 14.93 16.74
CA VAL A 536 28.77 14.04 17.91
C VAL A 536 30.19 13.76 18.37
N GLY A 537 30.53 14.09 19.62
CA GLY A 537 31.89 13.97 20.15
C GLY A 537 32.30 12.52 20.45
N GLU A 538 33.62 12.28 20.57
CA GLU A 538 34.18 10.93 20.73
C GLU A 538 33.64 10.16 21.94
N LYS A 539 33.40 10.86 23.06
CA LYS A 539 32.81 10.26 24.27
C LYS A 539 31.40 9.74 24.00
N GLN A 540 30.61 10.51 23.26
CA GLN A 540 29.25 10.13 22.90
C GLN A 540 29.22 9.02 21.84
N LEU A 541 30.12 9.04 20.85
CA LEU A 541 30.27 7.93 19.89
C LEU A 541 30.68 6.62 20.57
N SER A 542 31.60 6.69 21.55
CA SER A 542 32.02 5.55 22.36
C SER A 542 30.86 4.99 23.20
N TRP A 543 30.06 5.88 23.80
CA TRP A 543 28.84 5.50 24.51
C TRP A 543 27.81 4.86 23.58
N LEU A 544 27.54 5.46 22.41
CA LEU A 544 26.60 4.93 21.41
C LEU A 544 26.99 3.51 20.99
N ARG A 545 28.28 3.28 20.71
CA ARG A 545 28.80 1.94 20.38
C ARG A 545 28.49 0.91 21.47
N HIS A 546 28.63 1.29 22.75
CA HIS A 546 28.29 0.41 23.88
C HIS A 546 26.78 0.11 23.96
N VAL A 547 25.94 1.12 23.71
CA VAL A 547 24.48 0.97 23.66
C VAL A 547 24.06 0.01 22.53
N LEU A 548 24.62 0.17 21.33
CA LEU A 548 24.30 -0.68 20.17
C LEU A 548 24.74 -2.13 20.38
N ARG A 549 25.93 -2.37 20.95
CA ARG A 549 26.37 -3.73 21.34
C ARG A 549 25.38 -4.40 22.29
N LYS A 550 24.95 -3.68 23.33
CA LYS A 550 23.94 -4.19 24.28
C LYS A 550 22.60 -4.49 23.60
N ALA A 551 22.19 -3.67 22.62
CA ALA A 551 20.96 -3.91 21.88
C ALA A 551 21.05 -5.21 21.06
N GLU A 552 22.17 -5.45 20.36
CA GLU A 552 22.39 -6.71 19.64
C GLU A 552 22.40 -7.93 20.58
N GLU A 553 23.10 -7.85 21.71
CA GLU A 553 23.13 -8.91 22.73
C GLU A 553 21.72 -9.27 23.23
N LYS A 554 20.85 -8.27 23.34
CA LYS A 554 19.45 -8.43 23.76
C LYS A 554 18.48 -8.70 22.60
N ARG A 555 18.97 -8.72 21.36
CA ARG A 555 18.16 -8.86 20.14
C ARG A 555 17.10 -7.77 20.01
N GLU A 556 17.41 -6.57 20.49
CA GLU A 556 16.56 -5.39 20.34
C GLU A 556 16.78 -4.76 18.95
N LYS A 557 15.73 -4.18 18.36
CA LYS A 557 15.87 -3.28 17.19
C LYS A 557 16.06 -1.83 17.64
N VAL A 558 16.83 -1.04 16.90
CA VAL A 558 17.23 0.31 17.30
C VAL A 558 16.69 1.39 16.37
N ILE A 559 16.09 2.42 16.97
CA ILE A 559 15.79 3.71 16.31
C ILE A 559 16.60 4.81 17.01
N LEU A 560 17.32 5.59 16.22
CA LEU A 560 18.04 6.76 16.70
C LEU A 560 17.26 8.04 16.44
N PHE A 561 17.37 8.99 17.37
CA PHE A 561 16.87 10.35 17.27
C PHE A 561 18.03 11.31 17.42
N CYS A 562 18.10 12.29 16.54
CA CYS A 562 19.04 13.41 16.63
C CYS A 562 18.40 14.58 15.91
N HIS A 563 18.74 15.82 16.27
CA HIS A 563 18.21 16.95 15.53
C HIS A 563 18.75 17.02 14.09
N PHE A 564 20.05 16.76 13.92
CA PHE A 564 20.74 16.92 12.65
C PHE A 564 20.65 15.65 11.79
N PRO A 565 20.37 15.78 10.46
CA PRO A 565 20.45 14.66 9.54
C PRO A 565 21.89 14.18 9.39
N VAL A 566 22.04 12.94 8.96
CA VAL A 566 23.32 12.40 8.48
C VAL A 566 23.25 11.94 7.03
N TYR A 567 22.04 11.63 6.54
CA TYR A 567 21.80 11.11 5.20
C TYR A 567 20.38 11.49 4.73
N PRO A 568 20.14 11.69 3.41
CA PRO A 568 21.13 11.85 2.34
C PRO A 568 22.09 13.02 2.55
N ALA A 569 23.17 13.05 1.75
CA ALA A 569 24.17 14.12 1.80
C ALA A 569 23.52 15.48 1.51
N ASP A 570 23.62 16.40 2.45
CA ASP A 570 22.96 17.70 2.42
C ASP A 570 23.72 18.70 3.33
N PRO A 571 23.72 20.02 3.03
CA PRO A 571 24.41 21.02 3.86
C PRO A 571 23.94 21.09 5.33
N HIS A 572 22.78 20.55 5.67
CA HIS A 572 22.28 20.48 7.05
C HIS A 572 22.84 19.28 7.85
N ASN A 573 23.64 18.41 7.23
CA ASN A 573 24.14 17.23 7.94
C ASN A 573 25.10 17.58 9.09
N LEU A 574 25.20 16.68 10.08
CA LEU A 574 26.29 16.69 11.05
C LEU A 574 27.64 16.81 10.35
N TRP A 575 28.57 17.56 10.95
CA TRP A 575 29.92 17.70 10.42
C TRP A 575 30.63 16.34 10.29
N ASN A 576 30.38 15.43 11.23
CA ASN A 576 30.89 14.05 11.20
C ASN A 576 29.84 13.00 10.78
N ALA A 577 28.87 13.37 9.93
CA ALA A 577 27.83 12.45 9.45
C ALA A 577 28.39 11.13 8.88
N LYS A 578 29.54 11.17 8.20
CA LYS A 578 30.19 9.96 7.66
C LYS A 578 30.64 9.00 8.76
N GLU A 579 31.19 9.51 9.85
CA GLU A 579 31.65 8.74 10.99
C GLU A 579 30.45 8.11 11.73
N VAL A 580 29.40 8.91 11.96
CA VAL A 580 28.16 8.42 12.57
C VAL A 580 27.55 7.31 11.72
N ILE A 581 27.39 7.51 10.41
CA ILE A 581 26.85 6.48 9.52
C ILE A 581 27.71 5.22 9.55
N ALA A 582 29.03 5.36 9.47
CA ALA A 582 29.93 4.22 9.51
C ALA A 582 29.74 3.41 10.80
N LEU A 583 29.66 4.08 11.96
CA LEU A 583 29.38 3.44 13.24
C LEU A 583 28.02 2.72 13.23
N LEU A 584 26.96 3.34 12.69
CA LEU A 584 25.63 2.72 12.64
C LEU A 584 25.59 1.49 11.74
N GLU A 585 26.29 1.53 10.60
CA GLU A 585 26.36 0.43 9.63
C GLU A 585 27.11 -0.80 10.14
N GLU A 586 27.87 -0.67 11.24
CA GLU A 586 28.49 -1.81 11.92
C GLU A 586 27.48 -2.69 12.67
N PHE A 587 26.25 -2.21 12.93
CA PHE A 587 25.27 -2.87 13.79
C PHE A 587 23.98 -3.20 13.05
N SER A 588 23.68 -4.48 12.94
CA SER A 588 22.49 -5.00 12.25
C SER A 588 21.18 -4.66 12.96
N CYS A 589 21.25 -4.38 14.27
CA CYS A 589 20.11 -3.95 15.06
C CYS A 589 19.61 -2.56 14.69
N VAL A 590 20.41 -1.71 14.04
CA VAL A 590 20.01 -0.34 13.68
C VAL A 590 19.06 -0.39 12.50
N LYS A 591 17.83 0.09 12.69
CA LYS A 591 16.77 0.05 11.67
C LYS A 591 16.39 1.44 11.16
N ALA A 592 16.46 2.47 12.00
CA ALA A 592 16.17 3.84 11.55
C ALA A 592 16.92 4.94 12.33
N TYR A 593 17.07 6.09 11.67
CA TYR A 593 17.57 7.36 12.22
C TYR A 593 16.59 8.46 11.84
N LEU A 594 15.98 9.11 12.84
CA LEU A 594 14.95 10.12 12.68
C LEU A 594 15.45 11.48 13.17
N ASN A 595 15.20 12.53 12.39
CA ASN A 595 15.70 13.87 12.68
C ASN A 595 14.79 15.01 12.19
N GLY A 596 15.12 16.25 12.60
CA GLY A 596 14.50 17.50 12.14
C GLY A 596 15.48 18.36 11.33
N HIS A 597 15.59 19.66 11.65
CA HIS A 597 16.59 20.62 11.14
C HIS A 597 16.42 21.04 9.67
N ASN A 598 16.40 20.09 8.74
CA ASN A 598 16.05 20.37 7.35
C ASN A 598 14.53 20.35 7.19
N HIS A 599 13.89 21.50 7.41
CA HIS A 599 12.44 21.65 7.44
C HIS A 599 11.69 21.19 6.18
N LYS A 600 12.39 21.02 5.05
CA LYS A 600 11.81 20.44 3.83
C LYS A 600 11.45 18.97 3.99
N GLY A 601 12.03 18.30 4.99
CA GLY A 601 12.01 16.86 5.15
C GLY A 601 12.97 16.17 4.19
N GLY A 602 13.18 14.89 4.39
CA GLY A 602 14.14 14.11 3.62
C GLY A 602 14.02 12.64 3.92
N TYR A 603 14.39 11.80 2.97
CA TYR A 603 14.42 10.37 3.17
C TYR A 603 15.53 9.73 2.34
N GLY A 604 16.19 8.74 2.92
CA GLY A 604 17.09 7.86 2.22
C GLY A 604 17.26 6.53 2.95
N LYS A 605 17.64 5.48 2.23
CA LYS A 605 17.97 4.17 2.81
C LYS A 605 19.38 3.78 2.42
N LYS A 606 20.19 3.34 3.38
CA LYS A 606 21.57 2.89 3.15
C LYS A 606 21.87 1.70 4.06
N ASN A 607 22.39 0.61 3.49
CA ASN A 607 22.72 -0.63 4.21
C ASN A 607 21.63 -1.14 5.17
N GLY A 608 20.37 -1.10 4.72
CA GLY A 608 19.22 -1.55 5.53
C GLY A 608 18.70 -0.52 6.54
N ILE A 609 19.41 0.58 6.79
CA ILE A 609 19.03 1.63 7.73
C ILE A 609 18.21 2.70 7.00
N HIS A 610 17.06 3.07 7.57
CA HIS A 610 16.22 4.17 7.09
C HIS A 610 16.63 5.48 7.76
N PHE A 611 16.91 6.51 6.96
CA PHE A 611 17.19 7.86 7.44
C PHE A 611 16.01 8.75 7.05
N LEU A 612 15.27 9.25 8.04
CA LEU A 612 14.06 10.02 7.85
C LEU A 612 14.19 11.38 8.55
N THR A 613 14.18 12.45 7.75
CA THR A 613 14.06 13.82 8.25
C THR A 613 12.61 14.25 8.17
N LEU A 614 12.01 14.57 9.33
CA LEU A 614 10.66 15.11 9.43
C LEU A 614 10.63 16.59 9.03
N LYS A 615 9.48 17.04 8.56
CA LYS A 615 9.25 18.43 8.16
C LYS A 615 9.02 19.29 9.39
N GLY A 616 9.57 20.51 9.36
CA GLY A 616 9.49 21.45 10.47
C GLY A 616 8.10 22.04 10.66
N MET A 617 7.57 22.00 11.89
CA MET A 617 6.27 22.55 12.24
C MET A 617 6.20 24.06 11.99
N VAL A 618 7.28 24.79 12.23
CA VAL A 618 7.30 26.24 12.08
C VAL A 618 7.03 26.72 10.65
N GLU A 619 7.37 25.93 9.63
CA GLU A 619 7.28 26.33 8.21
C GLU A 619 5.93 26.02 7.56
N THR A 620 4.83 26.15 8.31
CA THR A 620 3.47 26.02 7.79
C THR A 620 2.48 26.77 8.65
N GLU A 621 1.37 27.19 8.02
CA GLU A 621 0.20 27.75 8.70
C GLU A 621 -0.61 26.67 9.43
N ASN A 622 -0.59 25.43 8.93
CA ASN A 622 -1.22 24.27 9.54
C ASN A 622 -0.24 23.56 10.48
N ASN A 623 -0.16 22.23 10.48
CA ASN A 623 0.71 21.48 11.38
C ASN A 623 1.78 20.66 10.65
N ALA A 624 2.77 20.14 11.37
CA ALA A 624 3.71 19.14 10.88
C ALA A 624 4.14 18.23 12.03
N TYR A 625 3.67 17.00 12.03
CA TYR A 625 4.08 15.95 12.97
C TYR A 625 3.70 14.58 12.40
N SER A 626 4.13 13.52 13.07
CA SER A 626 3.76 12.15 12.69
C SER A 626 3.41 11.28 13.89
N ILE A 627 2.58 10.27 13.64
CA ILE A 627 2.45 9.10 14.49
C ILE A 627 3.13 7.95 13.75
N ILE A 628 4.06 7.27 14.42
CA ILE A 628 4.84 6.18 13.83
C ILE A 628 4.40 4.89 14.48
N GLY A 629 3.73 4.04 13.70
CA GLY A 629 3.40 2.67 14.07
C GLY A 629 4.60 1.76 13.86
N VAL A 630 4.97 1.03 14.90
CA VAL A 630 6.02 0.02 14.89
C VAL A 630 5.37 -1.35 14.73
N TYR A 631 5.69 -2.01 13.63
CA TYR A 631 5.25 -3.36 13.31
C TYR A 631 6.45 -4.30 13.38
N ARG A 632 6.21 -5.60 13.18
CA ARG A 632 7.27 -6.61 13.17
C ARG A 632 8.39 -6.26 12.17
N ASP A 633 8.05 -5.83 10.98
CA ASP A 633 8.95 -5.61 9.84
C ASP A 633 8.69 -4.28 9.11
N GLU A 634 7.94 -3.35 9.71
CA GLU A 634 7.66 -2.05 9.13
C GLU A 634 7.64 -0.95 10.20
N LEU A 635 8.12 0.25 9.85
CA LEU A 635 7.70 1.49 10.51
C LEU A 635 6.73 2.25 9.59
N LYS A 636 5.48 2.39 10.03
CA LYS A 636 4.44 3.10 9.30
C LYS A 636 4.29 4.51 9.86
N VAL A 637 4.73 5.50 9.09
CA VAL A 637 4.64 6.93 9.41
C VAL A 637 3.28 7.43 8.91
N SER A 638 2.42 7.85 9.84
CA SER A 638 1.20 8.59 9.55
C SER A 638 1.45 10.08 9.77
N GLY A 639 1.56 10.84 8.69
CA GLY A 639 1.86 12.27 8.70
C GLY A 639 0.63 13.13 8.91
N TYR A 640 0.80 14.25 9.61
CA TYR A 640 -0.24 15.25 9.86
C TYR A 640 0.18 16.61 9.32
N GLY A 641 -0.79 17.33 8.73
CA GLY A 641 -0.56 18.61 8.09
C GLY A 641 0.37 18.47 6.89
N ARG A 642 1.53 19.14 6.90
CA ARG A 642 2.49 19.03 5.78
C ARG A 642 3.30 17.74 5.79
N GLU A 643 3.34 16.99 6.89
CA GLU A 643 4.07 15.72 6.94
C GLU A 643 3.34 14.64 6.12
N SER A 644 4.09 13.81 5.42
CA SER A 644 3.55 12.82 4.48
C SER A 644 3.56 11.41 5.07
N ASP A 645 2.54 10.62 4.74
CA ASP A 645 2.52 9.20 5.07
C ASP A 645 3.68 8.45 4.38
N ARG A 646 4.29 7.50 5.10
CA ARG A 646 5.38 6.66 4.58
C ARG A 646 5.36 5.27 5.20
N SER A 647 5.81 4.31 4.42
CA SER A 647 6.06 2.93 4.85
C SER A 647 7.55 2.64 4.76
N LEU A 648 8.17 2.26 5.88
CA LEU A 648 9.59 1.94 5.98
C LEU A 648 9.76 0.45 6.27
N LEU A 649 9.95 -0.35 5.21
CA LEU A 649 10.14 -1.80 5.32
C LEU A 649 11.50 -2.14 5.94
N LEU A 650 11.44 -2.70 7.14
CA LEU A 650 12.57 -3.21 7.90
C LEU A 650 12.99 -4.54 7.27
N GLY A 651 14.13 -4.56 6.59
CA GLY A 651 14.73 -5.82 6.16
C GLY A 651 15.05 -6.70 7.37
N GLU A 652 15.10 -8.02 7.14
CA GLU A 652 15.51 -9.02 8.15
C GLU A 652 16.78 -8.56 8.89
#